data_AF-A0A8S4GPM3-F1
#
_entry.id   AF-A0A8S4GPM3-F1
#
_cell.length_a   1.000
_cell.length_b   1.000
_cell.length_c   1.000
_cell.angle_alpha   90.00
_cell.angle_beta   90.00
_cell.angle_gamma   90.00
#
_symmetry.space_group_name_H-M   'P 1'
#
loop_
_entity.id
_entity.type
_entity.pdbx_description
1 polymer ?
#
loop_
_entity_poly.entity_id
_entity_poly.type
_entity_poly.pdbx_seq_one_letter_code
_entity_poly.pdbx_strand_id
1 'polypeptide(L)'
;MVAAWQGALTRACRIQLAADRATDYVRRRVAPMLRGHFSGVCSAQRTPRAAHVDGGSLRTRSARVCALRGGAFAATQRAHGAQSRAHADLGARFHAFSASGGQSRTLATHALRHGGCLSRAVSGSNRHACNLREMSQSRSFNAAVSLPRIKYWRAGSVGAGASMATAPCALPLQTVVVDFDETLTETDTTFLLGQLAAESAGPAGSSERARREQEWAAAVDNYSAKYAEWSRNHPFPSAAEPGWLQSWYAAADTFDKSMVAAVSEPRVLRGIPAEVLRTAAADRVQLRPGAAAALRALARAGVPLSVLSVNFSSEMICACLRANGVVSEAGRKVAIFANDLAVDDAGATTGEVAMRCNSGSDKRVRMRALLAAAAAQCAPGLSAYVGDSAGDVPAMLLADVPILVGQSGSARKAIAAAGARLVPLSGTDPSQIGGRTGPLVVYEAAGWDEIGALFEALAGARSGEDTASSAAPRAPRNMPRVLSIAGSDSGGGAGIQADLKACEALGAFGMTAITAVTAQNTRGVHGVVSVDSGFLELQIDSCLGDIGADVIKTGMLPTPEAVRAVAAAVDKHGVRNVVVDPVLVATSGDALAESDSAHAMREELFPRATIITPNVPEAEALLGRKIATVDDMRMAARDLHAMGPRWVLVKGGHLVGSEDMSGGVVDVLFDGVDARDLEGSLVASDNTHGTGCTLASSIAAGLARGMPVEAAVRAAKQYIQETIAASAGLGTSLGDGVQRPLLHGSALRASRRVASRRAGASAAAAAQYLKVYGVTDPGCDERTGRGTEEQVRRAVEGGATIIQLREKEAGGGDFVRQARAALAVCRAHGVPLIINDRVDVALAVGADGVHVGQSDMPARDVRALIGPDRILGVSCKSPPEAHAAEADGADYIGVGAVTGTPTKKDSNLIGMGGLKEVCRSTCLPVVAIGGVDAGNAAECIAAGAQGVAVVRAIFEAADPAAAARELLEIVEGALEQQLR
;
A
#
# COMPACT_ATOMS: atom_id res chain seq x y z
N MET A 1 -0.80 -56.61 -1.72
CA MET A 1 0.16 -56.17 -0.67
C MET A 1 1.61 -56.54 -0.99
N VAL A 2 1.98 -57.82 -1.11
CA VAL A 2 3.40 -58.26 -1.29
C VAL A 2 4.18 -57.49 -2.37
N ALA A 3 3.61 -57.34 -3.58
CA ALA A 3 4.25 -56.58 -4.67
C ALA A 3 4.51 -55.10 -4.34
N ALA A 4 3.67 -54.46 -3.52
CA ALA A 4 3.87 -53.07 -3.08
C ALA A 4 5.05 -52.96 -2.10
N TRP A 5 5.25 -53.98 -1.25
CA TRP A 5 6.42 -54.08 -0.36
C TRP A 5 7.73 -54.28 -1.12
N GLN A 6 7.76 -55.16 -2.13
CA GLN A 6 8.92 -55.33 -3.01
C GLN A 6 9.26 -54.03 -3.77
N GLY A 7 8.24 -53.29 -4.23
CA GLY A 7 8.37 -51.98 -4.87
C GLY A 7 8.81 -50.83 -3.95
N ALA A 8 8.77 -51.02 -2.62
CA ALA A 8 9.32 -50.10 -1.62
C ALA A 8 10.78 -50.45 -1.29
N LEU A 9 11.06 -51.72 -0.97
CA LEU A 9 12.41 -52.24 -0.73
C LEU A 9 13.37 -51.95 -1.89
N THR A 10 12.91 -52.16 -3.14
CA THR A 10 13.73 -51.87 -4.34
C THR A 10 14.06 -50.38 -4.48
N ARG A 11 13.22 -49.47 -3.96
CA ARG A 11 13.51 -48.03 -3.93
C ARG A 11 14.46 -47.66 -2.79
N ALA A 12 14.27 -48.22 -1.59
CA ALA A 12 15.18 -48.04 -0.47
C ALA A 12 16.62 -48.49 -0.81
N CYS A 13 16.79 -49.68 -1.40
CA CYS A 13 18.11 -50.16 -1.81
C CYS A 13 18.77 -49.30 -2.91
N ARG A 14 17.99 -48.70 -3.82
CA ARG A 14 18.52 -47.76 -4.83
C ARG A 14 18.98 -46.43 -4.21
N ILE A 15 18.26 -45.92 -3.21
CA ILE A 15 18.66 -44.71 -2.46
C ILE A 15 19.95 -44.99 -1.67
N GLN A 16 20.05 -46.13 -0.99
CA GLN A 16 21.28 -46.51 -0.28
C GLN A 16 22.46 -46.67 -1.25
N LEU A 17 22.30 -47.38 -2.37
CA LEU A 17 23.34 -47.51 -3.40
C LEU A 17 23.75 -46.16 -4.03
N ALA A 18 22.88 -45.16 -4.06
CA ALA A 18 23.23 -43.81 -4.48
C ALA A 18 24.05 -43.06 -3.42
N ALA A 19 23.65 -43.15 -2.14
CA ALA A 19 24.38 -42.56 -1.01
C ALA A 19 25.78 -43.19 -0.84
N ASP A 20 25.89 -44.51 -0.99
CA ASP A 20 27.16 -45.24 -0.91
C ASP A 20 28.09 -44.82 -2.06
N ARG A 21 27.56 -44.69 -3.29
CA ARG A 21 28.33 -44.19 -4.45
C ARG A 21 28.76 -42.73 -4.30
N ALA A 22 27.92 -41.87 -3.74
CA ALA A 22 28.29 -40.48 -3.44
C ALA A 22 29.41 -40.42 -2.39
N THR A 23 29.31 -41.24 -1.34
CA THR A 23 30.33 -41.37 -0.29
C THR A 23 31.66 -41.87 -0.85
N ASP A 24 31.64 -42.86 -1.74
CA ASP A 24 32.85 -43.40 -2.37
C ASP A 24 33.44 -42.43 -3.41
N TYR A 25 32.63 -41.65 -4.12
CA TYR A 25 33.09 -40.55 -4.98
C TYR A 25 33.84 -39.47 -4.18
N VAL A 26 33.27 -39.04 -3.04
CA VAL A 26 33.93 -38.07 -2.13
C VAL A 26 35.24 -38.64 -1.58
N ARG A 27 35.26 -39.92 -1.16
CA ARG A 27 36.47 -40.59 -0.66
C ARG A 27 37.56 -40.73 -1.74
N ARG A 28 37.20 -40.98 -3.01
CA ARG A 28 38.17 -41.23 -4.09
C ARG A 28 38.63 -39.99 -4.84
N ARG A 29 37.81 -38.93 -4.95
CA ARG A 29 38.18 -37.69 -5.66
C ARG A 29 38.46 -36.49 -4.77
N VAL A 30 37.69 -36.27 -3.70
CA VAL A 30 37.80 -35.05 -2.86
C VAL A 30 38.84 -35.23 -1.75
N ALA A 31 38.86 -36.39 -1.08
CA ALA A 31 39.76 -36.67 0.04
C ALA A 31 41.28 -36.79 -0.30
N PRO A 32 41.70 -36.97 -1.57
CA PRO A 32 43.09 -36.75 -1.99
C PRO A 32 43.43 -35.27 -2.23
N MET A 33 42.53 -34.50 -2.87
CA MET A 33 42.75 -33.07 -3.16
C MET A 33 42.94 -32.26 -1.88
N LEU A 34 42.12 -32.52 -0.86
CA LEU A 34 42.22 -31.88 0.46
C LEU A 34 43.43 -32.36 1.32
N ARG A 35 44.31 -33.21 0.78
CA ARG A 35 45.57 -33.62 1.42
C ARG A 35 46.83 -33.12 0.71
N GLY A 36 46.68 -32.31 -0.35
CA GLY A 36 47.81 -31.72 -1.08
C GLY A 36 48.46 -30.50 -0.41
N HIS A 37 47.85 -29.89 0.61
CA HIS A 37 48.31 -28.65 1.24
C HIS A 37 48.29 -28.74 2.78
N PHE A 38 49.31 -29.38 3.37
CA PHE A 38 49.98 -28.98 4.64
C PHE A 38 50.93 -30.09 5.13
N SER A 39 52.17 -30.12 4.61
CA SER A 39 53.39 -30.62 5.29
C SER A 39 54.59 -30.63 4.33
N GLY A 40 55.82 -30.44 4.86
CA GLY A 40 57.04 -30.87 4.16
C GLY A 40 58.04 -29.82 3.68
N VAL A 41 58.52 -28.89 4.53
CA VAL A 41 59.85 -28.27 4.35
C VAL A 41 60.64 -28.31 5.65
N CYS A 42 61.24 -29.47 5.92
CA CYS A 42 62.41 -29.69 6.78
C CYS A 42 62.74 -31.21 6.68
N SER A 43 63.96 -31.66 6.37
CA SER A 43 65.25 -30.95 6.27
C SER A 43 66.14 -31.59 5.20
N ALA A 44 67.12 -30.85 4.70
CA ALA A 44 68.16 -31.36 3.80
C ALA A 44 69.55 -30.99 4.34
N GLN A 45 70.29 -31.98 4.84
CA GLN A 45 71.70 -31.81 5.22
C GLN A 45 72.60 -31.96 3.99
N ARG A 46 73.36 -30.91 3.65
CA ARG A 46 74.80 -30.97 3.23
C ARG A 46 75.33 -29.62 2.77
N THR A 47 76.19 -29.03 3.60
CA THR A 47 77.30 -28.14 3.19
C THR A 47 78.40 -28.96 2.46
N PRO A 48 79.46 -28.36 1.84
CA PRO A 48 79.88 -26.95 1.90
C PRO A 48 80.32 -26.29 0.57
N ARG A 49 80.41 -24.94 0.56
CA ARG A 49 81.66 -24.19 0.30
C ARG A 49 81.51 -22.68 0.58
N ALA A 50 82.64 -21.98 0.55
CA ALA A 50 82.87 -20.58 0.95
C ALA A 50 82.34 -19.55 -0.11
N ALA A 51 82.38 -18.22 0.09
CA ALA A 51 83.19 -17.44 1.05
C ALA A 51 82.66 -16.03 1.37
N HIS A 52 83.22 -15.43 2.45
CA HIS A 52 83.52 -13.99 2.68
C HIS A 52 82.36 -12.95 2.70
N VAL A 53 82.16 -12.22 3.83
CA VAL A 53 82.61 -10.81 4.13
C VAL A 53 81.65 -9.77 3.53
N ASP A 54 81.17 -8.71 4.21
CA ASP A 54 81.20 -8.21 5.60
C ASP A 54 79.85 -7.44 5.82
N GLY A 55 79.44 -6.88 6.96
CA GLY A 55 80.02 -6.73 8.30
C GLY A 55 79.25 -5.63 9.08
N GLY A 56 79.35 -5.60 10.42
CA GLY A 56 78.71 -4.59 11.28
C GLY A 56 77.25 -4.91 11.70
N SER A 57 76.76 -4.64 12.93
CA SER A 57 76.94 -3.54 13.90
C SER A 57 75.76 -2.56 13.87
N LEU A 58 75.06 -2.20 14.96
CA LEU A 58 74.94 -2.74 16.33
C LEU A 58 73.88 -1.88 17.08
N ARG A 59 73.52 -2.26 18.32
CA ARG A 59 72.81 -1.46 19.34
C ARG A 59 71.31 -1.20 19.14
N THR A 60 70.53 -0.86 20.19
CA THR A 60 70.19 -1.59 21.45
C THR A 60 69.25 -0.73 22.30
N ARG A 61 68.66 -1.33 23.35
CA ARG A 61 68.04 -0.70 24.56
C ARG A 61 66.64 -0.10 24.40
N SER A 62 65.78 -0.06 25.44
CA SER A 62 65.62 -0.88 26.68
C SER A 62 64.43 -0.37 27.52
N ALA A 63 64.02 -1.15 28.53
CA ALA A 63 63.34 -0.70 29.79
C ALA A 63 61.86 -0.24 29.67
N ARG A 64 61.01 -0.21 30.72
CA ARG A 64 60.94 -0.80 32.09
C ARG A 64 59.48 -0.57 32.60
N VAL A 65 58.88 -1.24 33.60
CA VAL A 65 58.99 -2.58 34.23
C VAL A 65 57.88 -2.73 35.31
N CYS A 66 57.61 -3.95 35.80
CA CYS A 66 56.80 -4.30 37.00
C CYS A 66 55.26 -4.10 36.93
N ALA A 67 54.44 -4.78 37.76
CA ALA A 67 54.56 -6.10 38.43
C ALA A 67 53.23 -6.51 39.14
N LEU A 68 52.99 -7.83 39.29
CA LEU A 68 52.46 -8.59 40.47
C LEU A 68 51.26 -8.03 41.28
N ARG A 69 50.24 -8.78 41.75
CA ARG A 69 50.01 -10.22 42.11
C ARG A 69 48.49 -10.52 41.92
N GLY A 70 47.96 -11.74 41.98
CA GLY A 70 48.54 -13.08 42.20
C GLY A 70 47.51 -14.05 42.85
N GLY A 71 47.62 -15.36 42.59
CA GLY A 71 46.77 -16.41 43.19
C GLY A 71 46.89 -17.74 42.43
N ALA A 72 47.03 -18.89 43.11
CA ALA A 72 47.47 -20.14 42.46
C ALA A 72 47.03 -21.47 43.14
N PHE A 73 46.71 -22.45 42.29
CA PHE A 73 46.93 -23.92 42.39
C PHE A 73 46.50 -24.76 43.61
N ALA A 74 45.56 -25.70 43.38
CA ALA A 74 45.44 -27.07 43.94
C ALA A 74 44.24 -27.79 43.24
N ALA A 75 44.15 -29.11 43.02
CA ALA A 75 45.11 -30.24 43.04
C ALA A 75 44.60 -31.40 42.14
N THR A 76 45.21 -32.60 42.21
CA THR A 76 45.24 -33.63 41.14
C THR A 76 44.29 -34.85 41.24
N GLN A 77 44.22 -35.57 40.11
CA GLN A 77 43.66 -36.91 39.83
C GLN A 77 43.63 -37.98 40.96
N ARG A 78 42.68 -38.92 40.83
CA ARG A 78 42.83 -40.36 41.16
C ARG A 78 42.27 -41.22 40.02
N ALA A 79 42.59 -42.53 39.98
CA ALA A 79 42.48 -43.35 38.76
C ALA A 79 41.77 -44.72 38.93
N HIS A 80 41.22 -45.19 37.80
CA HIS A 80 40.92 -46.57 37.36
C HIS A 80 40.23 -47.63 38.26
N GLY A 81 39.18 -48.23 37.70
CA GLY A 81 38.65 -49.56 38.04
C GLY A 81 37.13 -49.58 38.26
N ALA A 82 36.32 -50.50 37.69
CA ALA A 82 36.63 -51.52 36.67
C ALA A 82 35.34 -52.05 35.98
N GLN A 83 35.52 -52.77 34.86
CA GLN A 83 34.58 -53.76 34.26
C GLN A 83 33.21 -53.29 33.73
N SER A 84 32.43 -54.23 33.16
CA SER A 84 31.50 -53.98 32.06
C SER A 84 30.44 -55.08 31.84
N ARG A 85 29.31 -54.69 31.21
CA ARG A 85 28.27 -55.49 30.51
C ARG A 85 27.06 -55.98 31.31
N ALA A 86 25.98 -56.16 30.53
CA ALA A 86 24.87 -57.13 30.63
C ALA A 86 23.54 -56.69 31.29
N HIS A 87 22.47 -56.86 30.50
CA HIS A 87 21.10 -57.38 30.80
C HIS A 87 20.45 -57.04 32.17
N ALA A 88 19.25 -56.46 32.30
CA ALA A 88 17.97 -56.63 31.60
C ALA A 88 17.33 -58.04 31.72
N ASP A 89 16.27 -58.19 32.53
CA ASP A 89 15.03 -58.88 32.11
C ASP A 89 13.80 -58.75 33.05
N LEU A 90 12.63 -59.17 32.52
CA LEU A 90 11.37 -59.72 33.14
C LEU A 90 11.12 -59.55 34.67
N GLY A 91 9.95 -59.20 35.22
CA GLY A 91 8.56 -59.31 34.74
C GLY A 91 7.66 -60.14 35.71
N ALA A 92 6.55 -59.56 36.22
CA ALA A 92 5.37 -60.22 36.86
C ALA A 92 5.55 -60.85 38.29
N ARG A 93 4.54 -61.11 39.17
CA ARG A 93 3.06 -60.87 39.21
C ARG A 93 2.45 -61.12 40.64
N PHE A 94 1.36 -60.43 41.02
CA PHE A 94 0.39 -60.69 42.16
C PHE A 94 0.97 -60.70 43.62
N HIS A 95 0.25 -60.40 44.74
CA HIS A 95 -1.14 -60.72 45.14
C HIS A 95 -1.75 -59.80 46.27
N ALA A 96 -3.09 -59.69 46.30
CA ALA A 96 -4.04 -59.61 47.45
C ALA A 96 -4.08 -58.52 48.60
N PHE A 97 -5.25 -57.84 48.68
CA PHE A 97 -6.15 -57.56 49.86
C PHE A 97 -5.91 -56.47 50.96
N SER A 98 -6.86 -55.50 51.02
CA SER A 98 -7.67 -55.00 52.18
C SER A 98 -6.98 -54.40 53.44
N ALA A 99 -7.40 -53.27 54.06
CA ALA A 99 -8.33 -52.14 53.81
C ALA A 99 -7.95 -50.98 54.80
N SER A 100 -8.52 -49.76 54.89
CA SER A 100 -9.82 -49.20 54.47
C SER A 100 -9.79 -47.64 54.42
N GLY A 101 -10.76 -47.01 53.73
CA GLY A 101 -11.17 -45.59 53.91
C GLY A 101 -10.32 -44.48 53.24
N GLY A 102 -10.86 -43.56 52.43
CA GLY A 102 -12.19 -43.56 51.79
C GLY A 102 -12.59 -42.25 51.05
N GLN A 103 -13.10 -42.40 49.81
CA GLN A 103 -14.00 -41.48 49.05
C GLN A 103 -13.42 -40.11 48.60
N SER A 104 -13.81 -39.47 47.48
CA SER A 104 -14.58 -39.77 46.24
C SER A 104 -14.47 -38.53 45.29
N ARG A 105 -14.78 -38.46 43.99
CA ARG A 105 -15.28 -39.30 42.85
C ARG A 105 -14.72 -38.62 41.56
N THR A 106 -14.05 -39.26 40.58
CA THR A 106 -14.50 -40.17 39.49
C THR A 106 -15.54 -39.58 38.52
N LEU A 107 -15.51 -39.81 37.18
CA LEU A 107 -14.59 -40.56 36.29
C LEU A 107 -14.80 -40.16 34.80
N ALA A 108 -14.12 -40.82 33.86
CA ALA A 108 -14.25 -40.60 32.41
C ALA A 108 -14.23 -41.91 31.57
N THR A 109 -14.49 -41.76 30.27
CA THR A 109 -14.14 -42.64 29.11
C THR A 109 -14.92 -43.92 28.76
N HIS A 110 -15.00 -44.11 27.44
CA HIS A 110 -14.96 -45.34 26.63
C HIS A 110 -16.25 -45.97 26.06
N ALA A 111 -16.04 -46.87 25.09
CA ALA A 111 -16.98 -47.22 24.01
C ALA A 111 -16.80 -48.67 23.55
N LEU A 112 -17.80 -49.25 22.84
CA LEU A 112 -17.64 -50.16 21.67
C LEU A 112 -18.99 -50.77 21.17
N ARG A 113 -19.22 -50.68 19.85
CA ARG A 113 -19.86 -51.65 18.88
C ARG A 113 -21.23 -52.35 19.12
N HIS A 114 -21.83 -52.71 17.97
CA HIS A 114 -22.97 -53.64 17.70
C HIS A 114 -24.31 -53.27 18.37
N GLY A 115 -25.39 -52.89 17.68
CA GLY A 115 -25.92 -53.42 16.41
C GLY A 115 -27.18 -54.27 16.68
N GLY A 116 -28.33 -53.92 16.09
CA GLY A 116 -29.57 -54.69 16.20
C GLY A 116 -30.82 -53.84 16.46
N CYS A 117 -31.87 -54.03 15.66
CA CYS A 117 -33.17 -53.39 15.86
C CYS A 117 -34.00 -54.12 16.93
N LEU A 118 -35.02 -53.41 17.47
CA LEU A 118 -36.30 -53.84 18.10
C LEU A 118 -36.54 -53.02 19.39
N SER A 119 -37.77 -52.69 19.82
CA SER A 119 -39.05 -52.48 19.12
C SER A 119 -40.09 -51.94 20.11
N ARG A 120 -41.18 -51.31 19.62
CA ARG A 120 -42.45 -51.04 20.33
C ARG A 120 -42.37 -50.03 21.52
N ALA A 121 -43.45 -49.36 21.92
CA ALA A 121 -44.70 -48.96 21.23
C ALA A 121 -45.48 -47.97 22.14
N VAL A 122 -46.57 -47.38 21.61
CA VAL A 122 -47.94 -47.33 22.18
C VAL A 122 -48.66 -46.00 21.86
N SER A 123 -49.89 -46.14 21.35
CA SER A 123 -50.97 -45.15 21.11
C SER A 123 -50.68 -43.85 20.31
N GLY A 124 -51.57 -43.42 19.40
CA GLY A 124 -52.76 -44.11 18.88
C GLY A 124 -53.82 -43.20 18.25
N SER A 125 -54.64 -43.77 17.34
CA SER A 125 -55.85 -43.18 16.69
C SER A 125 -55.65 -41.90 15.85
N ASN A 126 -56.41 -41.59 14.80
CA ASN A 126 -57.46 -42.23 13.97
C ASN A 126 -57.56 -41.36 12.67
N ARG A 127 -58.10 -41.74 11.50
CA ARG A 127 -58.52 -43.00 10.84
C ARG A 127 -58.94 -42.64 9.37
N HIS A 128 -59.02 -43.63 8.47
CA HIS A 128 -59.48 -43.56 7.05
C HIS A 128 -58.43 -42.99 6.09
N ALA A 129 -57.89 -43.66 5.05
CA ALA A 129 -58.12 -44.96 4.39
C ALA A 129 -59.14 -45.02 3.23
N CYS A 130 -58.80 -45.87 2.24
CA CYS A 130 -59.47 -46.24 0.97
C CYS A 130 -59.12 -45.42 -0.30
N ASN A 131 -59.05 -46.01 -1.52
CA ASN A 131 -58.54 -47.36 -1.88
C ASN A 131 -58.31 -47.52 -3.41
N LEU A 132 -57.44 -48.46 -3.80
CA LEU A 132 -57.51 -49.34 -4.99
C LEU A 132 -58.22 -48.84 -6.28
N ARG A 133 -57.47 -48.61 -7.38
CA ARG A 133 -57.16 -49.62 -8.42
C ARG A 133 -56.35 -49.06 -9.60
N GLU A 134 -55.71 -49.96 -10.33
CA GLU A 134 -55.04 -49.70 -11.61
C GLU A 134 -56.05 -49.68 -12.77
N MET A 135 -55.89 -48.77 -13.74
CA MET A 135 -55.99 -49.17 -15.15
C MET A 135 -55.24 -48.21 -16.10
N SER A 136 -54.88 -48.78 -17.24
CA SER A 136 -53.97 -48.31 -18.28
C SER A 136 -54.43 -47.09 -19.11
N GLN A 137 -53.45 -46.30 -19.59
CA GLN A 137 -53.46 -45.51 -20.85
C GLN A 137 -54.55 -44.40 -20.97
N SER A 138 -54.22 -43.11 -21.06
CA SER A 138 -53.62 -42.54 -22.30
C SER A 138 -53.36 -41.02 -22.23
N ARG A 139 -52.47 -40.55 -23.13
CA ARG A 139 -52.22 -39.19 -23.68
C ARG A 139 -52.77 -37.92 -22.97
N SER A 140 -51.83 -37.14 -22.44
CA SER A 140 -51.61 -35.70 -22.69
C SER A 140 -52.75 -34.67 -22.46
N PHE A 141 -52.59 -33.81 -21.42
CA PHE A 141 -52.29 -32.36 -21.62
C PHE A 141 -51.80 -31.68 -20.31
N ASN A 142 -51.45 -30.40 -20.39
CA ASN A 142 -50.74 -29.59 -19.38
C ASN A 142 -51.41 -29.46 -17.99
N ALA A 143 -50.59 -29.57 -16.94
CA ALA A 143 -50.50 -28.59 -15.84
C ALA A 143 -49.17 -28.81 -15.07
N ALA A 144 -48.66 -27.77 -14.38
CA ALA A 144 -47.42 -27.84 -13.61
C ALA A 144 -47.67 -27.83 -12.10
N VAL A 145 -46.73 -28.37 -11.30
CA VAL A 145 -46.06 -27.72 -10.14
C VAL A 145 -45.20 -28.73 -9.35
N SER A 146 -44.11 -28.23 -8.74
CA SER A 146 -43.23 -28.88 -7.74
C SER A 146 -42.35 -30.08 -8.18
N LEU A 147 -41.03 -29.86 -8.16
CA LEU A 147 -39.98 -30.84 -8.45
C LEU A 147 -39.31 -31.36 -7.17
N PRO A 148 -39.07 -32.68 -7.05
CA PRO A 148 -38.12 -33.22 -6.08
C PRO A 148 -36.94 -33.97 -6.73
N ARG A 149 -35.73 -33.43 -6.53
CA ARG A 149 -34.41 -34.11 -6.44
C ARG A 149 -34.16 -35.41 -7.24
N ILE A 150 -33.34 -35.32 -8.30
CA ILE A 150 -32.60 -36.43 -8.93
C ILE A 150 -31.10 -36.08 -8.79
N LYS A 151 -30.33 -36.75 -7.92
CA LYS A 151 -29.56 -38.01 -8.13
C LYS A 151 -28.50 -37.95 -9.23
N TYR A 152 -27.24 -38.16 -8.84
CA TYR A 152 -26.08 -38.31 -9.72
C TYR A 152 -26.26 -39.44 -10.74
N TRP A 153 -25.66 -39.27 -11.92
CA TRP A 153 -25.38 -40.33 -12.89
C TRP A 153 -23.88 -40.37 -13.22
N ARG A 154 -23.37 -41.54 -13.62
CA ARG A 154 -21.96 -41.73 -14.03
C ARG A 154 -21.86 -41.93 -15.54
N ALA A 155 -20.94 -41.21 -16.16
CA ALA A 155 -20.23 -41.55 -17.40
C ALA A 155 -18.89 -40.78 -17.37
N GLY A 156 -17.80 -41.22 -18.00
CA GLY A 156 -17.50 -42.48 -18.67
C GLY A 156 -15.99 -42.49 -19.00
N SER A 157 -15.30 -43.62 -18.92
CA SER A 157 -13.83 -43.67 -19.00
C SER A 157 -13.30 -43.70 -20.44
N VAL A 158 -12.53 -42.69 -20.85
CA VAL A 158 -11.75 -42.67 -22.10
C VAL A 158 -10.41 -41.97 -21.86
N GLY A 159 -9.33 -42.53 -22.43
CA GLY A 159 -8.07 -41.81 -22.71
C GLY A 159 -7.14 -41.54 -21.52
N ALA A 160 -5.91 -42.04 -21.59
CA ALA A 160 -4.81 -41.58 -20.73
C ALA A 160 -3.98 -40.52 -21.49
N GLY A 161 -3.67 -39.39 -20.83
CA GLY A 161 -2.83 -38.33 -21.38
C GLY A 161 -2.39 -37.35 -20.29
N ALA A 162 -1.09 -37.07 -20.26
CA ALA A 162 -0.36 -36.06 -19.45
C ALA A 162 -1.13 -35.31 -18.35
N SER A 163 -1.04 -35.78 -17.10
CA SER A 163 -1.31 -34.92 -15.93
C SER A 163 -0.04 -34.13 -15.56
N MET A 164 0.21 -33.03 -16.27
CA MET A 164 0.86 -31.88 -15.64
C MET A 164 -0.24 -31.12 -14.90
N ALA A 165 -0.05 -30.87 -13.60
CA ALA A 165 -0.93 -29.99 -12.86
C ALA A 165 -0.64 -28.54 -13.29
N THR A 166 -1.32 -28.09 -14.34
CA THR A 166 -1.35 -26.68 -14.70
C THR A 166 -1.98 -25.90 -13.53
N ALA A 167 -1.33 -24.80 -13.13
CA ALA A 167 -1.98 -23.82 -12.29
C ALA A 167 -3.26 -23.32 -12.99
N PRO A 168 -4.34 -23.00 -12.25
CA PRO A 168 -5.55 -22.47 -12.87
C PRO A 168 -5.21 -21.18 -13.61
N CYS A 169 -5.28 -21.21 -14.94
CA CYS A 169 -5.16 -20.00 -15.75
C CYS A 169 -6.34 -19.08 -15.44
N ALA A 170 -6.08 -17.79 -15.17
CA ALA A 170 -7.14 -16.84 -14.84
C ALA A 170 -8.17 -16.76 -15.99
N LEU A 171 -9.45 -16.82 -15.64
CA LEU A 171 -10.51 -16.68 -16.64
C LEU A 171 -10.57 -15.22 -17.10
N PRO A 172 -10.44 -14.94 -18.42
CA PRO A 172 -10.43 -13.58 -18.92
C PRO A 172 -11.80 -12.94 -18.69
N LEU A 173 -11.83 -11.62 -18.44
CA LEU A 173 -13.10 -10.90 -18.28
C LEU A 173 -13.97 -11.00 -19.54
N GLN A 174 -15.25 -11.27 -19.32
CA GLN A 174 -16.27 -11.49 -20.36
C GLN A 174 -17.37 -10.42 -20.31
N THR A 175 -17.72 -9.92 -19.12
CA THR A 175 -18.62 -8.77 -18.96
C THR A 175 -18.46 -8.18 -17.56
N VAL A 176 -18.56 -6.86 -17.45
CA VAL A 176 -18.58 -6.14 -16.17
C VAL A 176 -19.90 -5.39 -16.05
N VAL A 177 -20.48 -5.44 -14.85
CA VAL A 177 -21.73 -4.75 -14.53
C VAL A 177 -21.50 -3.84 -13.34
N VAL A 178 -21.90 -2.58 -13.46
CA VAL A 178 -21.55 -1.50 -12.52
C VAL A 178 -22.80 -0.81 -12.01
N ASP A 179 -22.88 -0.53 -10.72
CA ASP A 179 -23.85 0.40 -10.15
C ASP A 179 -23.42 1.86 -10.32
N PHE A 180 -24.37 2.74 -10.66
CA PHE A 180 -24.04 4.13 -11.04
C PHE A 180 -23.96 5.08 -9.83
N ASP A 181 -25.08 5.30 -9.15
CA ASP A 181 -25.19 6.33 -8.11
C ASP A 181 -24.45 5.89 -6.85
N GLU A 182 -23.64 6.80 -6.31
CA GLU A 182 -22.69 6.63 -5.19
C GLU A 182 -21.59 5.56 -5.38
N THR A 183 -21.79 4.50 -6.17
CA THR A 183 -20.72 3.54 -6.50
C THR A 183 -19.76 4.09 -7.56
N LEU A 184 -20.28 4.57 -8.69
CA LEU A 184 -19.47 5.15 -9.77
C LEU A 184 -19.33 6.66 -9.63
N THR A 185 -20.36 7.34 -9.15
CA THR A 185 -20.37 8.79 -8.86
C THR A 185 -19.91 9.09 -7.43
N GLU A 186 -19.42 10.32 -7.19
CA GLU A 186 -19.09 10.77 -5.82
C GLU A 186 -20.32 11.03 -4.95
N THR A 187 -21.47 11.33 -5.58
CA THR A 187 -22.73 11.68 -4.92
C THR A 187 -23.91 11.07 -5.69
N ASP A 188 -25.02 10.80 -5.00
CA ASP A 188 -26.31 10.49 -5.64
C ASP A 188 -26.72 11.60 -6.62
N THR A 189 -26.96 11.23 -7.89
CA THR A 189 -27.33 12.19 -8.93
C THR A 189 -28.85 12.44 -9.00
N THR A 190 -29.64 11.70 -8.22
CA THR A 190 -31.08 11.94 -8.05
C THR A 190 -31.35 13.34 -7.51
N PHE A 191 -30.52 13.84 -6.57
CA PHE A 191 -30.60 15.22 -6.07
C PHE A 191 -30.40 16.27 -7.19
N LEU A 192 -29.46 16.02 -8.12
CA LEU A 192 -29.22 16.91 -9.26
C LEU A 192 -30.45 17.01 -10.16
N LEU A 193 -31.17 15.90 -10.42
CA LEU A 193 -32.39 15.92 -11.21
C LEU A 193 -33.48 16.82 -10.60
N GLY A 194 -33.64 16.78 -9.26
CA GLY A 194 -34.53 17.68 -8.54
C GLY A 194 -34.14 19.15 -8.67
N GLN A 195 -32.85 19.45 -8.51
CA GLN A 195 -32.32 20.81 -8.70
C GLN A 195 -32.50 21.31 -10.14
N LEU A 196 -32.27 20.46 -11.15
CA LEU A 196 -32.47 20.82 -12.56
C LEU A 196 -33.95 21.06 -12.90
N ALA A 197 -34.88 20.35 -12.25
CA ALA A 197 -36.32 20.63 -12.37
C ALA A 197 -36.69 22.01 -11.82
N ALA A 198 -36.15 22.36 -10.64
CA ALA A 198 -36.30 23.70 -10.06
C ALA A 198 -35.66 24.81 -10.92
N GLU A 199 -34.44 24.59 -11.41
CA GLU A 199 -33.70 25.53 -12.27
C GLU A 199 -34.39 25.75 -13.63
N SER A 200 -35.00 24.71 -14.19
CA SER A 200 -35.76 24.80 -15.46
C SER A 200 -37.15 25.44 -15.28
N ALA A 201 -37.69 25.46 -14.07
CA ALA A 201 -39.01 26.01 -13.77
C ALA A 201 -39.02 27.55 -13.61
N GLY A 202 -37.86 28.17 -13.40
CA GLY A 202 -37.73 29.63 -13.39
C GLY A 202 -36.42 30.17 -12.81
N PRO A 203 -36.17 31.49 -12.92
CA PRO A 203 -35.01 32.13 -12.30
C PRO A 203 -35.07 32.04 -10.76
N ALA A 204 -33.91 32.14 -10.11
CA ALA A 204 -33.80 32.16 -8.65
C ALA A 204 -34.72 33.22 -8.03
N GLY A 205 -35.44 32.85 -6.97
CA GLY A 205 -36.43 33.72 -6.31
C GLY A 205 -37.80 33.82 -7.01
N SER A 206 -38.01 33.17 -8.15
CA SER A 206 -39.37 33.06 -8.74
C SER A 206 -40.25 32.08 -7.95
N SER A 207 -41.55 32.38 -7.87
CA SER A 207 -42.50 31.59 -7.08
C SER A 207 -42.66 30.15 -7.58
N GLU A 208 -42.56 29.94 -8.90
CA GLU A 208 -42.65 28.60 -9.50
C GLU A 208 -41.40 27.76 -9.21
N ARG A 209 -40.20 28.36 -9.28
CA ARG A 209 -38.97 27.68 -8.83
C ARG A 209 -39.03 27.34 -7.35
N ALA A 210 -39.41 28.27 -6.48
CA ALA A 210 -39.53 28.02 -5.05
C ALA A 210 -40.55 26.89 -4.75
N ARG A 211 -41.66 26.82 -5.50
CA ARG A 211 -42.62 25.72 -5.44
C ARG A 211 -41.99 24.38 -5.80
N ARG A 212 -41.15 24.32 -6.85
CA ARG A 212 -40.43 23.09 -7.23
C ARG A 212 -39.35 22.68 -6.24
N GLU A 213 -38.62 23.64 -5.68
CA GLU A 213 -37.64 23.39 -4.60
C GLU A 213 -38.34 22.80 -3.36
N GLN A 214 -39.54 23.30 -3.02
CA GLN A 214 -40.37 22.76 -1.94
C GLN A 214 -40.97 21.38 -2.26
N GLU A 215 -41.46 21.15 -3.49
CA GLU A 215 -41.95 19.83 -3.93
C GLU A 215 -40.85 18.78 -3.89
N TRP A 216 -39.62 19.13 -4.29
CA TRP A 216 -38.46 18.25 -4.20
C TRP A 216 -38.07 17.94 -2.75
N ALA A 217 -37.96 18.97 -1.90
CA ALA A 217 -37.66 18.79 -0.49
C ALA A 217 -38.70 17.89 0.21
N ALA A 218 -39.99 18.11 -0.02
CA ALA A 218 -41.06 17.30 0.55
C ALA A 218 -41.01 15.83 0.09
N ALA A 219 -40.59 15.56 -1.16
CA ALA A 219 -40.38 14.19 -1.64
C ALA A 219 -39.20 13.49 -0.94
N VAL A 220 -38.09 14.22 -0.74
CA VAL A 220 -36.90 13.74 -0.01
C VAL A 220 -37.20 13.52 1.47
N ASP A 221 -37.85 14.46 2.15
CA ASP A 221 -38.22 14.33 3.58
C ASP A 221 -39.13 13.11 3.81
N ASN A 222 -40.12 12.91 2.94
CA ASN A 222 -40.99 11.73 2.93
C ASN A 222 -40.19 10.43 2.68
N TYR A 223 -39.13 10.47 1.87
CA TYR A 223 -38.23 9.32 1.70
C TYR A 223 -37.43 9.04 2.96
N SER A 224 -36.71 10.04 3.49
CA SER A 224 -35.84 9.88 4.64
C SER A 224 -36.60 9.44 5.90
N ALA A 225 -37.80 10.00 6.14
CA ALA A 225 -38.66 9.59 7.26
C ALA A 225 -39.11 8.13 7.14
N LYS A 226 -39.62 7.72 5.97
CA LYS A 226 -40.08 6.34 5.73
C LYS A 226 -38.94 5.34 5.75
N TYR A 227 -37.76 5.69 5.22
CA TYR A 227 -36.57 4.85 5.27
C TYR A 227 -36.07 4.67 6.71
N ALA A 228 -36.05 5.74 7.52
CA ALA A 228 -35.66 5.67 8.93
C ALA A 228 -36.63 4.85 9.78
N GLU A 229 -37.94 4.83 9.46
CA GLU A 229 -38.90 3.89 10.07
C GLU A 229 -38.68 2.46 9.57
N TRP A 230 -38.64 2.24 8.26
CA TRP A 230 -38.50 0.91 7.66
C TRP A 230 -37.22 0.20 8.10
N SER A 231 -36.08 0.91 8.13
CA SER A 231 -34.78 0.38 8.53
C SER A 231 -34.73 -0.02 10.01
N ARG A 232 -35.40 0.72 10.90
CA ARG A 232 -35.54 0.35 12.33
C ARG A 232 -36.36 -0.93 12.51
N ASN A 233 -37.36 -1.15 11.64
CA ASN A 233 -38.22 -2.33 11.67
C ASN A 233 -37.61 -3.55 10.94
N HIS A 234 -36.64 -3.34 10.04
CA HIS A 234 -35.97 -4.38 9.25
C HIS A 234 -34.43 -4.33 9.37
N PRO A 235 -33.86 -4.40 10.59
CA PRO A 235 -32.42 -4.40 10.75
C PRO A 235 -31.78 -5.66 10.15
N PHE A 236 -30.52 -5.55 9.70
CA PHE A 236 -29.72 -6.71 9.35
C PHE A 236 -29.51 -7.61 10.59
N PRO A 237 -29.78 -8.93 10.52
CA PRO A 237 -29.66 -9.80 11.69
C PRO A 237 -28.20 -10.01 12.09
N SER A 238 -27.95 -10.17 13.39
CA SER A 238 -26.61 -10.40 13.95
C SER A 238 -26.04 -11.80 13.65
N ALA A 239 -26.84 -12.71 13.10
CA ALA A 239 -26.44 -14.04 12.67
C ALA A 239 -27.25 -14.47 11.43
N ALA A 240 -26.64 -15.25 10.54
CA ALA A 240 -27.25 -15.66 9.28
C ALA A 240 -28.26 -16.81 9.46
N GLU A 241 -29.51 -16.50 9.81
CA GLU A 241 -30.58 -17.50 9.87
C GLU A 241 -30.97 -18.03 8.46
N PRO A 242 -31.20 -19.34 8.28
CA PRO A 242 -31.55 -19.91 6.97
C PRO A 242 -32.84 -19.30 6.40
N GLY A 243 -32.71 -18.52 5.31
CA GLY A 243 -33.83 -17.86 4.64
C GLY A 243 -34.05 -16.39 5.01
N TRP A 244 -33.25 -15.81 5.94
CA TRP A 244 -33.41 -14.41 6.35
C TRP A 244 -33.29 -13.45 5.15
N LEU A 245 -32.29 -13.69 4.29
CA LEU A 245 -31.92 -12.81 3.18
C LEU A 245 -33.04 -12.68 2.14
N GLN A 246 -33.74 -13.78 1.85
CA GLN A 246 -34.88 -13.80 0.94
C GLN A 246 -36.09 -13.06 1.54
N SER A 247 -36.33 -13.22 2.84
CA SER A 247 -37.43 -12.58 3.56
C SER A 247 -37.22 -11.07 3.72
N TRP A 248 -36.01 -10.65 4.08
CA TRP A 248 -35.61 -9.24 4.16
C TRP A 248 -35.73 -8.56 2.80
N TYR A 249 -35.30 -9.21 1.72
CA TYR A 249 -35.51 -8.66 0.38
C TYR A 249 -36.96 -8.54 -0.04
N ALA A 250 -37.85 -9.45 0.35
CA ALA A 250 -39.26 -9.32 0.01
C ALA A 250 -39.89 -8.04 0.61
N ALA A 251 -39.44 -7.65 1.82
CA ALA A 251 -39.80 -6.37 2.44
C ALA A 251 -39.10 -5.17 1.76
N ALA A 252 -37.81 -5.28 1.47
CA ALA A 252 -37.02 -4.21 0.84
C ALA A 252 -37.52 -3.89 -0.58
N ASP A 253 -37.77 -4.89 -1.42
CA ASP A 253 -38.30 -4.72 -2.77
C ASP A 253 -39.63 -3.95 -2.78
N THR A 254 -40.50 -4.26 -1.81
CA THR A 254 -41.80 -3.63 -1.65
C THR A 254 -41.64 -2.17 -1.22
N PHE A 255 -40.71 -1.90 -0.29
CA PHE A 255 -40.37 -0.56 0.14
C PHE A 255 -39.77 0.26 -1.01
N ASP A 256 -38.69 -0.20 -1.63
CA ASP A 256 -37.97 0.50 -2.71
C ASP A 256 -38.92 0.89 -3.83
N LYS A 257 -39.73 -0.06 -4.31
CA LYS A 257 -40.72 0.17 -5.39
C LYS A 257 -41.78 1.18 -4.99
N SER A 258 -42.25 1.17 -3.74
CA SER A 258 -43.18 2.19 -3.24
C SER A 258 -42.54 3.59 -3.12
N MET A 259 -41.23 3.66 -2.88
CA MET A 259 -40.51 4.93 -2.74
C MET A 259 -40.10 5.54 -4.07
N VAL A 260 -39.64 4.74 -5.03
CA VAL A 260 -39.39 5.21 -6.41
C VAL A 260 -40.70 5.64 -7.07
N ALA A 261 -41.83 4.99 -6.76
CA ALA A 261 -43.17 5.48 -7.10
C ALA A 261 -43.49 6.83 -6.42
N ALA A 262 -43.30 6.95 -5.10
CA ALA A 262 -43.60 8.19 -4.37
C ALA A 262 -42.81 9.43 -4.82
N VAL A 263 -41.62 9.26 -5.43
CA VAL A 263 -40.84 10.35 -6.03
C VAL A 263 -41.30 10.68 -7.46
N SER A 264 -41.82 9.70 -8.21
CA SER A 264 -42.23 9.88 -9.61
C SER A 264 -43.71 10.28 -9.80
N GLU A 265 -44.61 9.75 -8.98
CA GLU A 265 -46.06 10.05 -9.03
C GLU A 265 -46.41 11.56 -8.97
N PRO A 266 -45.76 12.41 -8.14
CA PRO A 266 -46.06 13.84 -8.09
C PRO A 266 -45.49 14.64 -9.28
N ARG A 267 -44.74 13.99 -10.20
CA ARG A 267 -44.12 14.61 -11.39
C ARG A 267 -43.23 15.81 -11.07
N VAL A 268 -42.48 15.72 -9.96
CA VAL A 268 -41.54 16.77 -9.53
C VAL A 268 -40.46 17.04 -10.58
N LEU A 269 -40.04 16.00 -11.32
CA LEU A 269 -39.03 16.06 -12.38
C LEU A 269 -39.57 16.52 -13.76
N ARG A 270 -40.74 17.17 -13.81
CA ARG A 270 -41.31 17.73 -15.05
C ARG A 270 -40.71 19.10 -15.39
N GLY A 271 -40.31 19.29 -16.65
CA GLY A 271 -39.95 20.57 -17.25
C GLY A 271 -38.45 20.73 -17.54
N ILE A 272 -37.63 19.71 -17.35
CA ILE A 272 -36.18 19.75 -17.63
C ILE A 272 -35.97 19.57 -19.14
N PRO A 273 -35.29 20.48 -19.86
CA PRO A 273 -34.92 20.25 -21.25
C PRO A 273 -33.92 19.09 -21.37
N ALA A 274 -34.08 18.23 -22.38
CA ALA A 274 -33.16 17.11 -22.63
C ALA A 274 -31.71 17.55 -22.94
N GLU A 275 -31.51 18.80 -23.37
CA GLU A 275 -30.17 19.41 -23.50
C GLU A 275 -29.56 19.70 -22.13
N VAL A 276 -30.33 20.29 -21.20
CA VAL A 276 -29.90 20.61 -19.84
C VAL A 276 -29.51 19.35 -19.08
N LEU A 277 -30.26 18.25 -19.22
CA LEU A 277 -29.87 16.95 -18.66
C LEU A 277 -28.50 16.47 -19.17
N ARG A 278 -28.19 16.66 -20.46
CA ARG A 278 -26.91 16.23 -21.05
C ARG A 278 -25.75 17.13 -20.63
N THR A 279 -25.93 18.45 -20.66
CA THR A 279 -24.88 19.41 -20.27
C THR A 279 -24.59 19.33 -18.77
N ALA A 280 -25.62 19.34 -17.92
CA ALA A 280 -25.43 19.22 -16.48
C ALA A 280 -24.81 17.88 -16.05
N ALA A 281 -25.08 16.78 -16.78
CA ALA A 281 -24.40 15.51 -16.54
C ALA A 281 -22.90 15.55 -16.83
N ALA A 282 -22.49 16.32 -17.85
CA ALA A 282 -21.08 16.49 -18.20
C ALA A 282 -20.34 17.39 -17.19
N ASP A 283 -20.97 18.49 -16.77
CA ASP A 283 -20.34 19.53 -15.97
C ASP A 283 -20.44 19.28 -14.45
N ARG A 284 -21.50 18.62 -13.98
CA ARG A 284 -21.87 18.58 -12.54
C ARG A 284 -21.86 17.19 -11.92
N VAL A 285 -21.82 16.11 -12.69
CA VAL A 285 -21.72 14.73 -12.16
C VAL A 285 -20.26 14.27 -12.20
N GLN A 286 -19.62 14.22 -11.03
CA GLN A 286 -18.25 13.74 -10.90
C GLN A 286 -18.24 12.21 -10.66
N LEU A 287 -17.45 11.50 -11.46
CA LEU A 287 -17.15 10.09 -11.22
C LEU A 287 -16.04 9.98 -10.17
N ARG A 288 -16.10 8.96 -9.32
CA ARG A 288 -15.10 8.75 -8.26
C ARG A 288 -13.67 8.67 -8.84
N PRO A 289 -12.63 9.09 -8.09
CA PRO A 289 -11.23 8.96 -8.51
C PRO A 289 -10.90 7.53 -8.96
N GLY A 290 -10.23 7.40 -10.12
CA GLY A 290 -9.93 6.11 -10.77
C GLY A 290 -11.05 5.52 -11.64
N ALA A 291 -12.33 5.81 -11.35
CA ALA A 291 -13.47 5.14 -12.00
C ALA A 291 -13.49 5.34 -13.52
N ALA A 292 -13.32 6.58 -13.98
CA ALA A 292 -13.25 6.91 -15.40
C ALA A 292 -12.05 6.22 -16.10
N ALA A 293 -10.96 5.94 -15.41
CA ALA A 293 -9.83 5.20 -15.97
C ALA A 293 -10.14 3.69 -16.09
N ALA A 294 -10.66 3.07 -15.02
CA ALA A 294 -11.05 1.67 -15.00
C ALA A 294 -12.09 1.31 -16.09
N LEU A 295 -13.12 2.15 -16.27
CA LEU A 295 -14.11 1.92 -17.33
C LEU A 295 -13.54 2.12 -18.74
N ARG A 296 -12.63 3.09 -18.93
CA ARG A 296 -11.90 3.25 -20.21
C ARG A 296 -10.96 2.08 -20.50
N ALA A 297 -10.37 1.46 -19.48
CA ALA A 297 -9.57 0.25 -19.64
C ALA A 297 -10.38 -0.93 -20.17
N LEU A 298 -11.52 -1.24 -19.52
CA LEU A 298 -12.50 -2.23 -20.01
C LEU A 298 -12.94 -1.95 -21.45
N ALA A 299 -13.30 -0.69 -21.72
CA ALA A 299 -13.71 -0.27 -23.06
C ALA A 299 -12.60 -0.50 -24.09
N ARG A 300 -11.36 -0.05 -23.83
CA ARG A 300 -10.19 -0.28 -24.71
C ARG A 300 -10.03 -1.75 -25.06
N ALA A 301 -9.97 -2.61 -24.04
CA ALA A 301 -9.82 -4.07 -24.17
C ALA A 301 -11.04 -4.80 -24.75
N GLY A 302 -12.14 -4.08 -25.05
CA GLY A 302 -13.32 -4.65 -25.69
C GLY A 302 -14.20 -5.50 -24.77
N VAL A 303 -14.04 -5.38 -23.45
CA VAL A 303 -14.91 -6.06 -22.47
C VAL A 303 -16.27 -5.35 -22.43
N PRO A 304 -17.40 -6.06 -22.64
CA PRO A 304 -18.73 -5.51 -22.46
C PRO A 304 -18.94 -4.89 -21.08
N LEU A 305 -19.46 -3.66 -21.06
CA LEU A 305 -19.85 -2.92 -19.86
C LEU A 305 -21.37 -2.73 -19.85
N SER A 306 -22.00 -3.07 -18.73
CA SER A 306 -23.39 -2.72 -18.43
C SER A 306 -23.45 -1.84 -17.18
N VAL A 307 -24.41 -0.92 -17.13
CA VAL A 307 -24.65 -0.05 -15.97
C VAL A 307 -26.06 -0.31 -15.44
N LEU A 308 -26.18 -0.51 -14.13
CA LEU A 308 -27.45 -0.59 -13.42
C LEU A 308 -27.63 0.68 -12.58
N SER A 309 -28.84 1.21 -12.50
CA SER A 309 -29.22 2.13 -11.43
C SER A 309 -30.73 2.16 -11.22
N VAL A 310 -31.15 2.68 -10.07
CA VAL A 310 -32.54 3.13 -9.84
C VAL A 310 -32.79 4.56 -10.34
N ASN A 311 -31.75 5.23 -10.87
CA ASN A 311 -31.78 6.57 -11.45
C ASN A 311 -32.94 6.78 -12.46
N PHE A 312 -33.42 8.02 -12.55
CA PHE A 312 -34.55 8.41 -13.42
C PHE A 312 -34.17 8.86 -14.84
N SER A 313 -32.88 8.94 -15.21
CA SER A 313 -32.49 9.30 -16.57
C SER A 313 -31.35 8.44 -17.11
N SER A 314 -31.64 7.56 -18.08
CA SER A 314 -30.58 6.83 -18.79
C SER A 314 -29.73 7.75 -19.67
N GLU A 315 -30.30 8.85 -20.18
CA GLU A 315 -29.57 9.83 -20.98
C GLU A 315 -28.55 10.62 -20.13
N MET A 316 -28.87 10.95 -18.87
CA MET A 316 -27.94 11.59 -17.93
C MET A 316 -26.72 10.69 -17.65
N ILE A 317 -26.95 9.40 -17.38
CA ILE A 317 -25.88 8.39 -17.25
C ILE A 317 -25.06 8.33 -18.55
N CYS A 318 -25.72 8.29 -19.70
CA CYS A 318 -25.09 8.20 -21.02
C CYS A 318 -24.24 9.45 -21.35
N ALA A 319 -24.66 10.63 -20.90
CA ALA A 319 -23.93 11.89 -21.06
C ALA A 319 -22.71 11.98 -20.13
N CYS A 320 -22.87 11.64 -18.85
CA CYS A 320 -21.76 11.59 -17.88
C CYS A 320 -20.63 10.64 -18.35
N LEU A 321 -20.99 9.45 -18.86
CA LEU A 321 -20.04 8.49 -19.42
C LEU A 321 -19.36 8.96 -20.72
N ARG A 322 -20.05 9.75 -21.55
CA ARG A 322 -19.46 10.38 -22.75
C ARG A 322 -18.47 11.49 -22.36
N ALA A 323 -18.84 12.37 -21.43
CA ALA A 323 -17.97 13.44 -20.94
C ALA A 323 -16.66 12.89 -20.31
N ASN A 324 -16.75 11.76 -19.60
CA ASN A 324 -15.60 11.06 -19.02
C ASN A 324 -14.83 10.17 -20.02
N GLY A 325 -15.17 10.21 -21.32
CA GLY A 325 -14.50 9.48 -22.39
C GLY A 325 -14.65 7.96 -22.35
N VAL A 326 -15.63 7.43 -21.61
CA VAL A 326 -15.93 6.00 -21.52
C VAL A 326 -16.68 5.50 -22.77
N VAL A 327 -17.48 6.37 -23.39
CA VAL A 327 -18.30 6.08 -24.58
C VAL A 327 -17.94 7.05 -25.69
N SER A 328 -17.65 6.53 -26.89
CA SER A 328 -17.43 7.32 -28.10
C SER A 328 -18.69 7.41 -28.97
N GLU A 329 -18.86 8.53 -29.69
CA GLU A 329 -19.98 8.77 -30.60
C GLU A 329 -20.10 7.67 -31.69
N ALA A 330 -18.97 7.15 -32.16
CA ALA A 330 -18.88 6.19 -33.26
C ALA A 330 -19.06 4.71 -32.87
N GLY A 331 -19.44 4.39 -31.62
CA GLY A 331 -20.10 3.12 -31.30
C GLY A 331 -19.30 2.06 -30.51
N ARG A 332 -19.27 2.21 -29.18
CA ARG A 332 -19.35 1.05 -28.26
C ARG A 332 -20.60 1.22 -27.39
N LYS A 333 -21.58 0.32 -27.54
CA LYS A 333 -22.83 0.36 -26.76
C LYS A 333 -22.59 -0.16 -25.33
N VAL A 334 -22.36 0.76 -24.40
CA VAL A 334 -22.57 0.48 -22.97
C VAL A 334 -24.06 0.23 -22.74
N ALA A 335 -24.39 -0.84 -22.04
CA ALA A 335 -25.78 -1.24 -21.84
C ALA A 335 -26.33 -0.66 -20.53
N ILE A 336 -27.02 0.48 -20.62
CA ILE A 336 -27.61 1.17 -19.46
C ILE A 336 -28.99 0.60 -19.14
N PHE A 337 -29.19 0.21 -17.88
CA PHE A 337 -30.45 -0.29 -17.33
C PHE A 337 -30.83 0.51 -16.09
N ALA A 338 -31.45 1.67 -16.35
CA ALA A 338 -32.01 2.59 -15.36
C ALA A 338 -33.44 2.97 -15.77
N ASN A 339 -34.13 3.70 -14.90
CA ASN A 339 -35.43 4.30 -15.23
C ASN A 339 -35.22 5.50 -16.19
N ASP A 340 -36.30 5.94 -16.84
CA ASP A 340 -36.22 6.96 -17.90
C ASP A 340 -37.37 7.96 -17.80
N LEU A 341 -37.05 9.25 -17.71
CA LEU A 341 -38.03 10.33 -17.86
C LEU A 341 -38.54 10.39 -19.31
N ALA A 342 -39.84 10.33 -19.49
CA ALA A 342 -40.47 10.60 -20.78
C ALA A 342 -40.34 12.09 -21.14
N VAL A 343 -40.17 12.38 -22.43
CA VAL A 343 -40.07 13.74 -22.98
C VAL A 343 -41.26 14.04 -23.90
N ASP A 344 -41.62 15.31 -23.99
CA ASP A 344 -42.65 15.82 -24.90
C ASP A 344 -42.08 16.23 -26.27
N ASP A 345 -42.96 16.63 -27.20
CA ASP A 345 -42.60 17.09 -28.55
C ASP A 345 -41.73 18.35 -28.57
N ALA A 346 -41.61 19.08 -27.45
CA ALA A 346 -40.72 20.22 -27.28
C ALA A 346 -39.34 19.84 -26.70
N GLY A 347 -39.13 18.55 -26.39
CA GLY A 347 -37.88 18.03 -25.83
C GLY A 347 -37.69 18.28 -24.33
N ALA A 348 -38.77 18.59 -23.59
CA ALA A 348 -38.76 18.75 -22.14
C ALA A 348 -39.33 17.50 -21.44
N THR A 349 -38.89 17.22 -20.21
CA THR A 349 -39.42 16.07 -19.44
C THR A 349 -40.88 16.28 -19.05
N THR A 350 -41.74 15.28 -19.28
CA THR A 350 -43.15 15.29 -18.86
C THR A 350 -43.32 15.07 -17.35
N GLY A 351 -42.27 14.58 -16.70
CA GLY A 351 -42.27 14.09 -15.31
C GLY A 351 -42.82 12.67 -15.15
N GLU A 352 -43.23 12.00 -16.23
CA GLU A 352 -43.54 10.58 -16.20
C GLU A 352 -42.27 9.74 -16.29
N VAL A 353 -42.23 8.61 -15.57
CA VAL A 353 -41.05 7.75 -15.45
C VAL A 353 -41.35 6.34 -16.00
N ALA A 354 -40.54 5.88 -16.95
CA ALA A 354 -40.48 4.50 -17.37
C ALA A 354 -39.72 3.66 -16.33
N MET A 355 -40.48 3.01 -15.45
CA MET A 355 -40.01 2.17 -14.33
C MET A 355 -39.43 0.83 -14.84
N ARG A 356 -38.12 0.78 -15.04
CA ARG A 356 -37.35 -0.36 -15.60
C ARG A 356 -36.44 -1.07 -14.59
N CYS A 357 -36.01 -0.39 -13.53
CA CYS A 357 -35.14 -0.93 -12.49
C CYS A 357 -35.38 -0.18 -11.17
N ASN A 358 -36.03 -0.85 -10.21
CA ASN A 358 -36.65 -0.16 -9.08
C ASN A 358 -36.21 -0.67 -7.71
N SER A 359 -35.37 -1.72 -7.68
CA SER A 359 -34.86 -2.36 -6.46
C SER A 359 -33.66 -3.26 -6.75
N GLY A 360 -32.97 -3.71 -5.69
CA GLY A 360 -31.90 -4.70 -5.80
C GLY A 360 -32.33 -6.04 -6.42
N SER A 361 -33.60 -6.46 -6.29
CA SER A 361 -34.08 -7.65 -7.01
C SER A 361 -34.19 -7.44 -8.52
N ASP A 362 -34.59 -6.25 -8.97
CA ASP A 362 -34.65 -5.92 -10.40
C ASP A 362 -33.23 -5.93 -11.00
N LYS A 363 -32.27 -5.31 -10.29
CA LYS A 363 -30.83 -5.38 -10.61
C LYS A 363 -30.34 -6.83 -10.69
N ARG A 364 -30.66 -7.68 -9.69
CA ARG A 364 -30.31 -9.11 -9.67
C ARG A 364 -30.92 -9.90 -10.83
N VAL A 365 -32.18 -9.63 -11.20
CA VAL A 365 -32.83 -10.26 -12.36
C VAL A 365 -32.11 -9.87 -13.65
N ARG A 366 -31.73 -8.59 -13.79
CA ARG A 366 -30.95 -8.14 -14.94
C ARG A 366 -29.55 -8.77 -14.97
N MET A 367 -28.88 -8.88 -13.83
CA MET A 367 -27.58 -9.51 -13.72
C MET A 367 -27.62 -11.00 -14.13
N ARG A 368 -28.61 -11.76 -13.64
CA ARG A 368 -28.81 -13.17 -14.04
C ARG A 368 -29.07 -13.33 -15.55
N ALA A 369 -29.78 -12.39 -16.19
CA ALA A 369 -29.98 -12.39 -17.63
C ALA A 369 -28.68 -12.11 -18.41
N LEU A 370 -27.84 -11.18 -17.94
CA LEU A 370 -26.53 -10.90 -18.52
C LEU A 370 -25.58 -12.10 -18.38
N LEU A 371 -25.55 -12.74 -17.21
CA LEU A 371 -24.78 -13.96 -16.94
C LEU A 371 -25.20 -15.12 -17.85
N ALA A 372 -26.50 -15.30 -18.09
CA ALA A 372 -27.02 -16.31 -19.01
C ALA A 372 -26.63 -16.01 -20.47
N ALA A 373 -26.70 -14.74 -20.89
CA ALA A 373 -26.29 -14.31 -22.23
C ALA A 373 -24.78 -14.45 -22.46
N ALA A 374 -23.95 -14.22 -21.42
CA ALA A 374 -22.51 -14.46 -21.45
C ALA A 374 -22.20 -15.97 -21.54
N ALA A 375 -22.84 -16.80 -20.71
CA ALA A 375 -22.65 -18.26 -20.74
C ALA A 375 -23.02 -18.92 -22.09
N ALA A 376 -23.92 -18.31 -22.86
CA ALA A 376 -24.31 -18.78 -24.19
C ALA A 376 -23.24 -18.57 -25.27
N GLN A 377 -22.16 -17.82 -25.00
CA GLN A 377 -21.11 -17.50 -25.98
C GLN A 377 -20.02 -18.60 -26.12
N CYS A 378 -20.19 -19.75 -25.46
CA CYS A 378 -19.34 -20.95 -25.55
C CYS A 378 -17.85 -20.80 -25.17
N ALA A 379 -17.37 -19.61 -24.79
CA ALA A 379 -16.04 -19.38 -24.23
C ALA A 379 -16.10 -19.23 -22.70
N PRO A 380 -15.20 -19.87 -21.92
CA PRO A 380 -15.12 -19.65 -20.49
C PRO A 380 -14.51 -18.27 -20.20
N GLY A 381 -15.10 -17.54 -19.25
CA GLY A 381 -14.67 -16.20 -18.87
C GLY A 381 -15.30 -15.75 -17.56
N LEU A 382 -14.74 -14.69 -16.97
CA LEU A 382 -15.22 -14.12 -15.71
C LEU A 382 -16.27 -13.04 -15.98
N SER A 383 -17.34 -13.06 -15.20
CA SER A 383 -18.30 -11.95 -15.11
C SER A 383 -18.24 -11.38 -13.70
N ALA A 384 -18.30 -10.04 -13.56
CA ALA A 384 -18.20 -9.38 -12.25
C ALA A 384 -19.27 -8.28 -12.10
N TYR A 385 -19.72 -8.06 -10.86
CA TYR A 385 -20.51 -6.90 -10.46
C TYR A 385 -19.68 -5.97 -9.57
N VAL A 386 -19.81 -4.65 -9.77
CA VAL A 386 -19.26 -3.60 -8.91
C VAL A 386 -20.41 -2.79 -8.33
N GLY A 387 -20.48 -2.70 -7.01
CA GLY A 387 -21.51 -1.94 -6.29
C GLY A 387 -21.35 -2.09 -4.80
N ASP A 388 -21.42 -0.98 -4.06
CA ASP A 388 -21.21 -0.92 -2.60
C ASP A 388 -22.43 -0.38 -1.82
N SER A 389 -23.58 -0.35 -2.50
CA SER A 389 -24.92 -0.21 -1.91
C SER A 389 -25.26 -1.41 -1.03
N ALA A 390 -25.66 -1.15 0.22
CA ALA A 390 -26.18 -2.16 1.15
C ALA A 390 -27.54 -2.73 0.71
N GLY A 391 -28.26 -2.07 -0.19
CA GLY A 391 -29.51 -2.55 -0.80
C GLY A 391 -29.28 -3.47 -2.00
N ASP A 392 -28.08 -3.50 -2.59
CA ASP A 392 -27.80 -4.25 -3.83
C ASP A 392 -26.80 -5.39 -3.65
N VAL A 393 -25.74 -5.20 -2.84
CA VAL A 393 -24.73 -6.25 -2.59
C VAL A 393 -25.38 -7.57 -2.12
N PRO A 394 -26.32 -7.58 -1.15
CA PRO A 394 -26.93 -8.82 -0.72
C PRO A 394 -27.88 -9.45 -1.76
N ALA A 395 -28.36 -8.70 -2.76
CA ALA A 395 -29.11 -9.23 -3.89
C ALA A 395 -28.17 -9.89 -4.91
N MET A 396 -26.98 -9.32 -5.10
CA MET A 396 -25.93 -9.90 -5.96
C MET A 396 -25.29 -11.15 -5.35
N LEU A 397 -25.29 -11.29 -4.02
CA LEU A 397 -24.95 -12.57 -3.36
C LEU A 397 -25.89 -13.71 -3.81
N LEU A 398 -27.14 -13.39 -4.19
CA LEU A 398 -28.08 -14.34 -4.78
C LEU A 398 -27.97 -14.45 -6.32
N ALA A 399 -27.01 -13.78 -6.95
CA ALA A 399 -26.70 -13.92 -8.39
C ALA A 399 -25.56 -14.90 -8.68
N ASP A 400 -24.90 -15.46 -7.66
CA ASP A 400 -23.76 -16.38 -7.77
C ASP A 400 -22.57 -15.81 -8.60
N VAL A 401 -22.31 -14.50 -8.45
CA VAL A 401 -21.28 -13.75 -9.20
C VAL A 401 -20.19 -13.20 -8.25
N PRO A 402 -18.93 -13.06 -8.70
CA PRO A 402 -17.96 -12.17 -8.05
C PRO A 402 -18.50 -10.75 -7.87
N ILE A 403 -18.44 -10.25 -6.63
CA ILE A 403 -18.84 -8.90 -6.23
C ILE A 403 -17.59 -8.14 -5.79
N LEU A 404 -17.40 -6.95 -6.35
CA LEU A 404 -16.40 -5.96 -5.92
C LEU A 404 -17.13 -4.83 -5.19
N VAL A 405 -16.71 -4.50 -3.96
CA VAL A 405 -17.26 -3.40 -3.15
C VAL A 405 -16.16 -2.40 -2.79
N GLY A 406 -16.51 -1.12 -2.70
CA GLY A 406 -15.70 -0.12 -2.00
C GLY A 406 -15.78 -0.30 -0.48
N GLN A 407 -15.10 0.58 0.27
CA GLN A 407 -15.03 0.55 1.75
C GLN A 407 -16.33 1.03 2.45
N SER A 408 -17.48 0.61 1.94
CA SER A 408 -18.82 0.97 2.44
C SER A 408 -19.13 0.28 3.77
N GLY A 409 -19.20 1.07 4.84
CA GLY A 409 -19.53 0.59 6.19
C GLY A 409 -20.95 0.03 6.33
N SER A 410 -21.87 0.36 5.41
CA SER A 410 -23.20 -0.24 5.33
C SER A 410 -23.17 -1.58 4.58
N ALA A 411 -22.44 -1.67 3.45
CA ALA A 411 -22.23 -2.93 2.75
C ALA A 411 -21.53 -3.97 3.65
N ARG A 412 -20.47 -3.59 4.37
CA ARG A 412 -19.78 -4.45 5.34
C ARG A 412 -20.74 -5.15 6.32
N LYS A 413 -21.72 -4.41 6.86
CA LYS A 413 -22.76 -4.96 7.77
C LYS A 413 -23.66 -5.97 7.05
N ALA A 414 -24.11 -5.64 5.84
CA ALA A 414 -24.98 -6.49 5.05
C ALA A 414 -24.30 -7.79 4.58
N ILE A 415 -23.02 -7.71 4.20
CA ILE A 415 -22.15 -8.85 3.84
C ILE A 415 -21.95 -9.78 5.04
N ALA A 416 -21.66 -9.21 6.22
CA ALA A 416 -21.49 -9.98 7.46
C ALA A 416 -22.79 -10.69 7.89
N ALA A 417 -23.94 -10.01 7.84
CA ALA A 417 -25.25 -10.60 8.12
C ALA A 417 -25.61 -11.72 7.13
N ALA A 418 -25.18 -11.62 5.87
CA ALA A 418 -25.36 -12.66 4.86
C ALA A 418 -24.43 -13.87 5.04
N GLY A 419 -23.51 -13.84 6.02
CA GLY A 419 -22.52 -14.89 6.24
C GLY A 419 -21.46 -15.00 5.14
N ALA A 420 -21.32 -13.96 4.31
CA ALA A 420 -20.34 -13.92 3.23
C ALA A 420 -18.97 -13.47 3.77
N ARG A 421 -17.90 -14.12 3.30
CA ARG A 421 -16.53 -13.76 3.67
C ARG A 421 -16.10 -12.55 2.85
N LEU A 422 -15.94 -11.41 3.52
CA LEU A 422 -15.24 -10.27 2.96
C LEU A 422 -13.74 -10.60 2.84
N VAL A 423 -13.15 -10.28 1.70
CA VAL A 423 -11.74 -10.53 1.37
C VAL A 423 -11.16 -9.26 0.77
N PRO A 424 -10.02 -8.74 1.24
CA PRO A 424 -9.35 -7.64 0.56
C PRO A 424 -9.00 -8.04 -0.87
N LEU A 425 -9.39 -7.22 -1.85
CA LEU A 425 -8.95 -7.39 -3.23
C LEU A 425 -7.42 -7.29 -3.31
N SER A 426 -6.81 -6.47 -2.46
CA SER A 426 -5.38 -6.32 -2.27
C SER A 426 -4.69 -7.65 -1.94
N GLY A 427 -3.92 -8.19 -2.89
CA GLY A 427 -3.24 -9.47 -2.72
C GLY A 427 -4.13 -10.71 -2.94
N THR A 428 -5.38 -10.53 -3.39
CA THR A 428 -6.12 -11.61 -4.03
C THR A 428 -5.54 -11.83 -5.43
N ASP A 429 -5.04 -13.03 -5.68
CA ASP A 429 -4.61 -13.50 -7.00
C ASP A 429 -5.79 -13.52 -7.99
N PRO A 430 -5.72 -12.82 -9.14
CA PRO A 430 -6.82 -12.78 -10.11
C PRO A 430 -7.26 -14.14 -10.64
N SER A 431 -6.40 -15.17 -10.63
CA SER A 431 -6.79 -16.53 -11.01
C SER A 431 -7.74 -17.21 -10.02
N GLN A 432 -7.79 -16.70 -8.78
CA GLN A 432 -8.64 -17.18 -7.69
C GLN A 432 -9.97 -16.41 -7.61
N ILE A 433 -10.15 -15.35 -8.41
CA ILE A 433 -11.40 -14.60 -8.49
C ILE A 433 -12.35 -15.32 -9.45
N GLY A 434 -13.16 -16.22 -8.90
CA GLY A 434 -14.14 -17.01 -9.64
C GLY A 434 -15.07 -17.78 -8.70
N GLY A 435 -16.31 -18.01 -9.15
CA GLY A 435 -17.33 -18.71 -8.36
C GLY A 435 -17.69 -20.08 -8.92
N ARG A 436 -17.65 -21.12 -8.06
CA ARG A 436 -18.62 -22.25 -8.05
C ARG A 436 -18.47 -23.30 -6.95
N THR A 437 -17.36 -23.33 -6.20
CA THR A 437 -17.17 -24.32 -5.10
C THR A 437 -16.51 -23.69 -3.86
N GLY A 438 -17.27 -22.96 -3.07
CA GLY A 438 -16.80 -22.35 -1.82
C GLY A 438 -17.91 -21.64 -1.04
N PRO A 439 -17.62 -21.08 0.15
CA PRO A 439 -18.51 -20.12 0.81
C PRO A 439 -18.65 -18.85 -0.05
N LEU A 440 -19.70 -18.06 0.19
CA LEU A 440 -19.87 -16.76 -0.45
C LEU A 440 -18.64 -15.86 -0.15
N VAL A 441 -18.08 -15.24 -1.18
CA VAL A 441 -16.94 -14.32 -1.09
C VAL A 441 -17.32 -13.00 -1.75
N VAL A 442 -16.97 -11.90 -1.07
CA VAL A 442 -17.05 -10.53 -1.60
C VAL A 442 -15.67 -9.92 -1.52
N TYR A 443 -15.23 -9.24 -2.57
CA TYR A 443 -13.91 -8.62 -2.63
C TYR A 443 -14.02 -7.12 -2.31
N GLU A 444 -13.32 -6.67 -1.29
CA GLU A 444 -13.27 -5.26 -0.88
C GLU A 444 -12.07 -4.57 -1.52
N ALA A 445 -12.33 -3.53 -2.31
CA ALA A 445 -11.33 -2.66 -2.88
C ALA A 445 -11.16 -1.39 -2.04
N ALA A 446 -9.94 -0.86 -1.97
CA ALA A 446 -9.65 0.44 -1.40
C ALA A 446 -10.18 1.60 -2.27
N GLY A 447 -10.33 1.39 -3.58
CA GLY A 447 -10.85 2.36 -4.52
C GLY A 447 -10.89 1.84 -5.96
N TRP A 448 -11.35 2.68 -6.89
CA TRP A 448 -11.51 2.30 -8.30
C TRP A 448 -10.19 2.02 -9.03
N ASP A 449 -9.05 2.55 -8.57
CA ASP A 449 -7.73 2.23 -9.15
C ASP A 449 -7.39 0.74 -9.00
N GLU A 450 -7.78 0.13 -7.87
CA GLU A 450 -7.55 -1.30 -7.59
C GLU A 450 -8.51 -2.19 -8.40
N ILE A 451 -9.76 -1.75 -8.57
CA ILE A 451 -10.74 -2.36 -9.47
C ILE A 451 -10.25 -2.27 -10.92
N GLY A 452 -9.69 -1.13 -11.32
CA GLY A 452 -9.07 -0.91 -12.63
C GLY A 452 -7.87 -1.82 -12.88
N ALA A 453 -6.96 -1.94 -11.92
CA ALA A 453 -5.81 -2.84 -12.01
C ALA A 453 -6.23 -4.32 -12.15
N LEU A 454 -7.27 -4.75 -11.42
CA LEU A 454 -7.87 -6.08 -11.62
C LEU A 454 -8.42 -6.23 -13.05
N PHE A 455 -9.16 -5.23 -13.54
CA PHE A 455 -9.76 -5.25 -14.87
C PHE A 455 -8.70 -5.30 -15.98
N GLU A 456 -7.61 -4.55 -15.85
CA GLU A 456 -6.49 -4.59 -16.79
C GLU A 456 -5.77 -5.95 -16.75
N ALA A 457 -5.52 -6.51 -15.56
CA ALA A 457 -4.92 -7.85 -15.42
C ALA A 457 -5.76 -8.98 -16.05
N LEU A 458 -7.08 -8.95 -15.88
CA LEU A 458 -7.99 -9.98 -16.42
C LEU A 458 -8.45 -9.72 -17.86
N ALA A 459 -8.27 -8.51 -18.39
CA ALA A 459 -8.55 -8.20 -19.80
C ALA A 459 -7.30 -8.36 -20.68
N GLY A 460 -6.10 -8.03 -20.17
CA GLY A 460 -4.82 -8.22 -20.86
C GLY A 460 -4.53 -9.67 -21.27
N ALA A 461 -5.18 -10.64 -20.60
CA ALA A 461 -5.21 -12.05 -20.98
C ALA A 461 -5.79 -12.34 -22.39
N ARG A 462 -6.30 -11.33 -23.11
CA ARG A 462 -6.76 -11.44 -24.51
C ARG A 462 -5.93 -10.67 -25.54
N SER A 463 -5.01 -9.79 -25.12
CA SER A 463 -4.17 -9.00 -26.02
C SER A 463 -2.96 -8.44 -25.27
N GLY A 464 -1.75 -8.89 -25.63
CA GLY A 464 -0.52 -8.36 -25.07
C GLY A 464 -0.01 -7.17 -25.87
N GLU A 465 0.07 -6.00 -25.23
CA GLU A 465 1.02 -4.92 -25.53
C GLU A 465 1.10 -3.98 -24.31
N ASP A 466 2.22 -3.26 -24.15
CA ASP A 466 2.60 -2.61 -22.88
C ASP A 466 2.06 -1.18 -22.69
N THR A 467 1.80 -0.80 -21.43
CA THR A 467 2.00 0.58 -20.93
C THR A 467 2.02 0.67 -19.40
N ALA A 468 2.86 1.55 -18.84
CA ALA A 468 2.77 2.10 -17.47
C ALA A 468 2.40 3.60 -17.59
N SER A 469 2.00 4.38 -16.58
CA SER A 469 2.10 4.35 -15.10
C SER A 469 0.82 5.04 -14.53
N SER A 470 0.41 5.03 -13.25
CA SER A 470 1.15 5.18 -11.99
C SER A 470 0.39 4.68 -10.74
N ALA A 471 1.12 4.38 -9.65
CA ALA A 471 0.58 3.79 -8.40
C ALA A 471 -0.11 4.82 -7.45
N ALA A 472 -1.11 4.51 -6.61
CA ALA A 472 -1.60 3.27 -5.96
C ALA A 472 -0.90 2.80 -4.65
N PRO A 473 -1.67 2.44 -3.60
CA PRO A 473 -1.17 1.66 -2.46
C PRO A 473 -2.08 0.45 -2.07
N ARG A 474 -1.57 -0.71 -1.64
CA ARG A 474 -0.24 -1.29 -1.84
C ARG A 474 -0.29 -2.79 -1.53
N ALA A 475 0.06 -3.63 -2.51
CA ALA A 475 0.38 -5.05 -2.28
C ALA A 475 1.54 -5.20 -1.25
N PRO A 476 1.81 -6.40 -0.70
CA PRO A 476 3.11 -6.67 -0.05
C PRO A 476 4.22 -6.13 -0.95
N ARG A 477 5.09 -5.27 -0.40
CA ARG A 477 6.07 -4.55 -1.21
C ARG A 477 7.02 -5.54 -1.87
N ASN A 478 6.90 -5.74 -3.18
CA ASN A 478 8.02 -6.20 -3.98
C ASN A 478 9.17 -5.21 -3.71
N MET A 479 10.22 -5.71 -3.09
CA MET A 479 11.41 -4.94 -2.76
C MET A 479 12.06 -4.54 -4.09
N PRO A 480 12.37 -3.25 -4.36
CA PRO A 480 12.96 -2.84 -5.63
C PRO A 480 14.29 -3.57 -5.88
N ARG A 481 14.44 -4.32 -6.97
CA ARG A 481 15.64 -5.14 -7.25
C ARG A 481 16.54 -4.47 -8.28
N VAL A 482 17.80 -4.22 -7.90
CA VAL A 482 18.85 -3.74 -8.80
C VAL A 482 19.94 -4.78 -8.92
N LEU A 483 20.19 -5.28 -10.13
CA LEU A 483 21.37 -6.11 -10.42
C LEU A 483 22.52 -5.22 -10.89
N SER A 484 23.55 -5.05 -10.07
CA SER A 484 24.81 -4.46 -10.50
C SER A 484 25.65 -5.50 -11.26
N ILE A 485 26.18 -5.11 -12.41
CA ILE A 485 27.11 -5.90 -13.23
C ILE A 485 28.40 -5.09 -13.39
N ALA A 486 29.35 -5.31 -12.47
CA ALA A 486 30.53 -4.44 -12.32
C ALA A 486 31.70 -5.16 -11.64
N GLY A 487 32.86 -4.48 -11.61
CA GLY A 487 34.04 -4.92 -10.89
C GLY A 487 33.90 -4.78 -9.37
N SER A 488 34.67 -5.58 -8.63
CA SER A 488 34.80 -5.53 -7.17
C SER A 488 36.02 -4.70 -6.75
N ASP A 489 35.79 -3.63 -5.99
CA ASP A 489 36.81 -2.78 -5.34
C ASP A 489 37.05 -3.29 -3.91
N SER A 490 38.24 -3.84 -3.63
CA SER A 490 38.58 -4.33 -2.28
C SER A 490 38.72 -3.23 -1.22
N GLY A 491 38.93 -1.97 -1.62
CA GLY A 491 38.84 -0.79 -0.75
C GLY A 491 37.39 -0.37 -0.49
N GLY A 492 36.45 -0.87 -1.30
CA GLY A 492 35.00 -0.68 -1.15
C GLY A 492 34.52 0.74 -1.36
N GLY A 493 35.26 1.58 -2.07
CA GLY A 493 34.85 2.96 -2.39
C GLY A 493 34.04 3.06 -3.68
N ALA A 494 34.35 2.25 -4.68
CA ALA A 494 33.68 2.14 -5.98
C ALA A 494 33.14 0.71 -6.23
N GLY A 495 32.88 0.36 -7.49
CA GLY A 495 32.48 -0.98 -7.92
C GLY A 495 31.17 -1.47 -7.30
N ILE A 496 30.99 -2.80 -7.26
CA ILE A 496 29.81 -3.42 -6.65
C ILE A 496 29.63 -3.02 -5.17
N GLN A 497 30.70 -2.68 -4.45
CA GLN A 497 30.63 -2.22 -3.06
C GLN A 497 29.96 -0.86 -2.93
N ALA A 498 30.24 0.09 -3.84
CA ALA A 498 29.52 1.36 -3.88
C ALA A 498 28.08 1.18 -4.35
N ASP A 499 27.86 0.30 -5.32
CA ASP A 499 26.54 0.03 -5.90
C ASP A 499 25.58 -0.55 -4.86
N LEU A 500 26.01 -1.58 -4.12
CA LEU A 500 25.24 -2.18 -3.02
C LEU A 500 24.96 -1.17 -1.90
N LYS A 501 25.96 -0.35 -1.51
CA LYS A 501 25.78 0.70 -0.50
C LYS A 501 24.78 1.77 -0.92
N ALA A 502 24.77 2.15 -2.20
CA ALA A 502 23.82 3.12 -2.74
C ALA A 502 22.40 2.54 -2.80
N CYS A 503 22.24 1.30 -3.25
CA CYS A 503 20.95 0.62 -3.31
C CYS A 503 20.33 0.48 -1.91
N GLU A 504 21.08 -0.02 -0.93
CA GLU A 504 20.63 -0.17 0.47
C GLU A 504 20.25 1.18 1.09
N ALA A 505 21.08 2.21 0.91
CA ALA A 505 20.80 3.56 1.43
C ALA A 505 19.55 4.21 0.82
N LEU A 506 19.12 3.77 -0.36
CA LEU A 506 17.95 4.27 -1.09
C LEU A 506 16.75 3.29 -1.07
N GLY A 507 16.85 2.19 -0.34
CA GLY A 507 15.77 1.22 -0.12
C GLY A 507 15.50 0.27 -1.29
N ALA A 508 16.56 -0.14 -2.01
CA ALA A 508 16.53 -1.15 -3.06
C ALA A 508 17.44 -2.34 -2.71
N PHE A 509 16.98 -3.56 -3.00
CA PHE A 509 17.75 -4.79 -2.89
C PHE A 509 18.80 -4.85 -3.98
N GLY A 510 20.07 -4.72 -3.60
CA GLY A 510 21.20 -4.86 -4.51
C GLY A 510 21.65 -6.31 -4.67
N MET A 511 21.77 -6.75 -5.93
CA MET A 511 22.45 -7.99 -6.33
C MET A 511 23.69 -7.67 -7.16
N THR A 512 24.58 -8.65 -7.36
CA THR A 512 25.84 -8.48 -8.08
C THR A 512 26.17 -9.64 -8.99
N ALA A 513 26.50 -9.36 -10.25
CA ALA A 513 27.29 -10.24 -11.10
C ALA A 513 28.68 -9.60 -11.30
N ILE A 514 29.73 -10.29 -10.87
CA ILE A 514 31.08 -9.73 -10.80
C ILE A 514 31.79 -9.93 -12.14
N THR A 515 32.26 -8.81 -12.71
CA THR A 515 32.97 -8.78 -14.01
C THR A 515 34.48 -8.90 -13.86
N ALA A 516 35.03 -8.44 -12.73
CA ALA A 516 36.43 -8.59 -12.33
C ALA A 516 36.58 -8.38 -10.82
N VAL A 517 37.67 -8.86 -10.24
CA VAL A 517 38.08 -8.54 -8.87
C VAL A 517 39.37 -7.71 -8.92
N THR A 518 39.38 -6.57 -8.24
CA THR A 518 40.56 -5.71 -8.12
C THR A 518 41.20 -5.85 -6.74
N ALA A 519 42.53 -5.76 -6.69
CA ALA A 519 43.29 -5.51 -5.48
C ALA A 519 43.48 -3.99 -5.35
N GLN A 520 42.45 -3.29 -4.90
CA GLN A 520 42.37 -1.82 -4.86
C GLN A 520 42.29 -1.30 -3.42
N ASN A 521 42.84 -0.10 -3.20
CA ASN A 521 42.72 0.67 -1.95
C ASN A 521 42.82 2.17 -2.26
N THR A 522 42.79 3.03 -1.23
CA THR A 522 42.79 4.50 -1.42
C THR A 522 44.04 5.05 -2.12
N ARG A 523 45.10 4.26 -2.32
CA ARG A 523 46.32 4.65 -3.03
C ARG A 523 46.35 4.18 -4.50
N GLY A 524 45.31 3.50 -4.99
CA GLY A 524 45.18 3.04 -6.37
C GLY A 524 44.91 1.53 -6.51
N VAL A 525 45.00 1.04 -7.75
CA VAL A 525 44.83 -0.37 -8.12
C VAL A 525 46.20 -1.07 -8.16
N HIS A 526 46.29 -2.24 -7.51
CA HIS A 526 47.53 -3.03 -7.38
C HIS A 526 47.47 -4.34 -8.18
N GLY A 527 46.33 -4.64 -8.81
CA GLY A 527 46.10 -5.80 -9.66
C GLY A 527 44.62 -5.95 -10.01
N VAL A 528 44.33 -6.60 -11.15
CA VAL A 528 42.98 -6.88 -11.64
C VAL A 528 42.93 -8.33 -12.12
N VAL A 529 41.85 -9.03 -11.80
CA VAL A 529 41.55 -10.38 -12.29
C VAL A 529 40.16 -10.37 -12.90
N SER A 530 40.07 -10.39 -14.23
CA SER A 530 38.80 -10.52 -14.95
C SER A 530 38.11 -11.85 -14.65
N VAL A 531 36.78 -11.83 -14.58
CA VAL A 531 35.96 -13.04 -14.47
C VAL A 531 35.67 -13.57 -15.88
N ASP A 532 35.74 -14.89 -16.05
CA ASP A 532 35.38 -15.58 -17.29
C ASP A 532 33.94 -15.22 -17.72
N SER A 533 33.73 -14.94 -19.02
CA SER A 533 32.43 -14.47 -19.51
C SER A 533 31.31 -15.51 -19.36
N GLY A 534 31.62 -16.80 -19.46
CA GLY A 534 30.65 -17.87 -19.17
C GLY A 534 30.29 -17.94 -17.69
N PHE A 535 31.23 -17.65 -16.78
CA PHE A 535 30.92 -17.49 -15.35
C PHE A 535 30.21 -16.17 -15.03
N LEU A 536 30.40 -15.11 -15.83
CA LEU A 536 29.59 -13.89 -15.75
C LEU A 536 28.13 -14.17 -16.18
N GLU A 537 27.92 -14.85 -17.30
CA GLU A 537 26.59 -15.31 -17.75
C GLU A 537 25.90 -16.15 -16.68
N LEU A 538 26.60 -17.12 -16.08
CA LEU A 538 26.05 -17.95 -15.00
C LEU A 538 25.64 -17.15 -13.75
N GLN A 539 26.39 -16.09 -13.38
CA GLN A 539 25.99 -15.19 -12.29
C GLN A 539 24.73 -14.41 -12.64
N ILE A 540 24.66 -13.84 -13.86
CA ILE A 540 23.52 -13.05 -14.32
C ILE A 540 22.26 -13.92 -14.42
N ASP A 541 22.35 -15.11 -15.03
CA ASP A 541 21.28 -16.10 -15.10
C ASP A 541 20.79 -16.54 -13.71
N SER A 542 21.72 -16.75 -12.75
CA SER A 542 21.35 -17.14 -11.38
C SER A 542 20.56 -16.04 -10.67
N CYS A 543 20.91 -14.76 -10.87
CA CYS A 543 20.16 -13.64 -10.30
C CYS A 543 18.82 -13.44 -10.99
N LEU A 544 18.78 -13.42 -12.32
CA LEU A 544 17.58 -13.07 -13.09
C LEU A 544 16.56 -14.21 -13.17
N GLY A 545 17.01 -15.47 -13.18
CA GLY A 545 16.15 -16.65 -13.29
C GLY A 545 15.48 -17.12 -12.00
N ASP A 546 15.90 -16.61 -10.83
CA ASP A 546 15.31 -16.91 -9.51
C ASP A 546 14.75 -15.64 -8.85
N ILE A 547 15.61 -14.64 -8.60
CA ILE A 547 15.23 -13.41 -7.88
C ILE A 547 14.60 -12.38 -8.83
N GLY A 548 15.07 -12.30 -10.08
CA GLY A 548 14.70 -11.28 -11.06
C GLY A 548 15.25 -9.90 -10.73
N ALA A 549 15.25 -8.97 -11.69
CA ALA A 549 15.64 -7.57 -11.46
C ALA A 549 14.65 -6.60 -12.09
N ASP A 550 14.41 -5.47 -11.42
CA ASP A 550 13.59 -4.36 -11.94
C ASP A 550 14.45 -3.39 -12.76
N VAL A 551 15.76 -3.35 -12.48
CA VAL A 551 16.81 -2.60 -13.21
C VAL A 551 18.13 -3.38 -13.22
N ILE A 552 18.82 -3.41 -14.36
CA ILE A 552 20.26 -3.72 -14.43
C ILE A 552 21.06 -2.41 -14.40
N LYS A 553 22.13 -2.37 -13.60
CA LYS A 553 23.15 -1.31 -13.65
C LYS A 553 24.48 -1.91 -14.08
N THR A 554 25.10 -1.44 -15.15
CA THR A 554 26.47 -1.83 -15.50
C THR A 554 27.47 -0.84 -14.92
N GLY A 555 28.66 -1.34 -14.58
CA GLY A 555 29.86 -0.53 -14.34
C GLY A 555 30.98 -0.98 -15.28
N MET A 556 32.17 -1.17 -14.71
CA MET A 556 33.34 -1.68 -15.42
C MET A 556 33.08 -3.03 -16.09
N LEU A 557 33.12 -3.06 -17.43
CA LEU A 557 33.06 -4.24 -18.28
C LEU A 557 34.40 -4.34 -19.01
N PRO A 558 35.34 -5.22 -18.58
CA PRO A 558 36.73 -5.12 -19.02
C PRO A 558 36.93 -5.52 -20.49
N THR A 559 36.26 -6.56 -20.97
CA THR A 559 36.44 -7.12 -22.33
C THR A 559 35.15 -7.02 -23.17
N PRO A 560 35.23 -7.08 -24.51
CA PRO A 560 34.07 -7.10 -25.40
C PRO A 560 33.08 -8.25 -25.12
N GLU A 561 33.58 -9.40 -24.65
CA GLU A 561 32.79 -10.59 -24.30
C GLU A 561 31.90 -10.31 -23.09
N ALA A 562 32.41 -9.59 -22.09
CA ALA A 562 31.62 -9.17 -20.94
C ALA A 562 30.49 -8.20 -21.35
N VAL A 563 30.73 -7.33 -22.33
CA VAL A 563 29.69 -6.45 -22.88
C VAL A 563 28.60 -7.25 -23.61
N ARG A 564 28.99 -8.19 -24.48
CA ARG A 564 28.05 -9.04 -25.22
C ARG A 564 27.25 -9.98 -24.32
N ALA A 565 27.88 -10.55 -23.28
CA ALA A 565 27.20 -11.35 -22.26
C ALA A 565 26.08 -10.56 -21.55
N VAL A 566 26.33 -9.29 -21.23
CA VAL A 566 25.31 -8.41 -20.63
C VAL A 566 24.20 -8.07 -21.62
N ALA A 567 24.54 -7.68 -22.86
CA ALA A 567 23.54 -7.37 -23.89
C ALA A 567 22.61 -8.56 -24.18
N ALA A 568 23.18 -9.76 -24.35
CA ALA A 568 22.42 -10.99 -24.55
C ALA A 568 21.54 -11.35 -23.33
N ALA A 569 22.01 -11.10 -22.11
CA ALA A 569 21.23 -11.33 -20.90
C ALA A 569 20.06 -10.34 -20.73
N VAL A 570 20.24 -9.07 -21.10
CA VAL A 570 19.15 -8.07 -21.12
C VAL A 570 18.01 -8.53 -22.03
N ASP A 571 18.33 -8.98 -23.24
CA ASP A 571 17.34 -9.50 -24.20
C ASP A 571 16.65 -10.77 -23.69
N LYS A 572 17.46 -11.76 -23.29
CA LYS A 572 17.02 -13.09 -22.84
C LYS A 572 16.05 -13.04 -21.65
N HIS A 573 16.28 -12.11 -20.73
CA HIS A 573 15.46 -11.94 -19.51
C HIS A 573 14.46 -10.78 -19.60
N GLY A 574 14.42 -10.05 -20.74
CA GLY A 574 13.45 -8.98 -20.99
C GLY A 574 13.55 -7.79 -20.04
N VAL A 575 14.76 -7.47 -19.53
CA VAL A 575 14.93 -6.44 -18.48
C VAL A 575 14.77 -5.04 -19.08
N ARG A 576 13.61 -4.43 -18.81
CA ARG A 576 13.15 -3.18 -19.44
C ARG A 576 13.97 -1.93 -19.09
N ASN A 577 14.74 -1.98 -17.99
CA ASN A 577 15.54 -0.87 -17.49
C ASN A 577 17.01 -1.23 -17.36
N VAL A 578 17.86 -0.49 -18.07
CA VAL A 578 19.32 -0.65 -18.03
C VAL A 578 19.98 0.72 -17.84
N VAL A 579 20.75 0.85 -16.77
CA VAL A 579 21.59 2.02 -16.48
C VAL A 579 23.03 1.65 -16.79
N VAL A 580 23.69 2.43 -17.65
CA VAL A 580 25.07 2.15 -18.08
C VAL A 580 26.00 3.25 -17.56
N ASP A 581 26.90 2.89 -16.65
CA ASP A 581 28.06 3.71 -16.23
C ASP A 581 29.26 3.21 -17.06
N PRO A 582 29.66 3.88 -18.15
CA PRO A 582 30.62 3.37 -19.12
C PRO A 582 32.05 3.58 -18.61
N VAL A 583 32.41 2.86 -17.54
CA VAL A 583 33.70 2.99 -16.85
C VAL A 583 34.83 2.40 -17.70
N LEU A 584 35.46 3.25 -18.51
CA LEU A 584 36.60 2.90 -19.38
C LEU A 584 37.96 3.05 -18.67
N VAL A 585 38.06 4.00 -17.73
CA VAL A 585 39.31 4.40 -17.06
C VAL A 585 39.06 4.54 -15.55
N ALA A 586 40.04 4.18 -14.73
CA ALA A 586 39.99 4.36 -13.28
C ALA A 586 40.10 5.83 -12.88
N THR A 587 39.62 6.17 -11.69
CA THR A 587 39.84 7.49 -11.05
C THR A 587 41.33 7.79 -10.81
N SER A 588 42.22 6.80 -10.91
CA SER A 588 43.69 6.95 -10.89
C SER A 588 44.32 7.18 -12.28
N GLY A 589 43.55 7.06 -13.37
CA GLY A 589 44.05 7.12 -14.75
C GLY A 589 44.43 5.77 -15.36
N ASP A 590 44.37 4.66 -14.60
CA ASP A 590 44.65 3.31 -15.10
C ASP A 590 43.55 2.87 -16.10
N ALA A 591 43.93 2.21 -17.19
CA ALA A 591 42.97 1.63 -18.13
C ALA A 591 42.24 0.44 -17.48
N LEU A 592 40.89 0.46 -17.48
CA LEU A 592 40.05 -0.57 -16.86
C LEU A 592 39.30 -1.45 -17.87
N ALA A 593 39.33 -1.08 -19.14
CA ALA A 593 38.76 -1.83 -20.24
C ALA A 593 39.71 -1.88 -21.43
N GLU A 594 39.62 -2.94 -22.23
CA GLU A 594 40.29 -3.08 -23.51
C GLU A 594 39.74 -2.06 -24.53
N SER A 595 40.55 -1.68 -25.53
CA SER A 595 40.17 -0.68 -26.56
C SER A 595 38.83 -0.97 -27.22
N ASP A 596 38.56 -2.25 -27.44
CA ASP A 596 37.45 -2.73 -28.25
C ASP A 596 36.16 -2.82 -27.42
N SER A 597 36.26 -2.81 -26.08
CA SER A 597 35.11 -2.77 -25.17
C SER A 597 34.28 -1.50 -25.37
N ALA A 598 34.92 -0.36 -25.66
CA ALA A 598 34.22 0.89 -25.99
C ALA A 598 33.51 0.84 -27.35
N HIS A 599 33.95 0.02 -28.29
CA HIS A 599 33.21 -0.25 -29.54
C HIS A 599 32.03 -1.20 -29.26
N ALA A 600 32.27 -2.31 -28.56
CA ALA A 600 31.20 -3.26 -28.18
C ALA A 600 30.08 -2.57 -27.37
N MET A 601 30.40 -1.63 -26.47
CA MET A 601 29.38 -0.86 -25.74
C MET A 601 28.45 -0.09 -26.68
N ARG A 602 28.98 0.52 -27.74
CA ARG A 602 28.22 1.34 -28.70
C ARG A 602 27.32 0.51 -29.60
N GLU A 603 27.81 -0.62 -30.12
CA GLU A 603 27.02 -1.49 -31.01
C GLU A 603 26.02 -2.38 -30.24
N GLU A 604 26.43 -2.94 -29.10
CA GLU A 604 25.69 -4.02 -28.42
C GLU A 604 24.90 -3.55 -27.20
N LEU A 605 25.43 -2.61 -26.39
CA LEU A 605 24.82 -2.28 -25.09
C LEU A 605 24.02 -0.97 -25.10
N PHE A 606 24.49 0.06 -25.81
CA PHE A 606 23.85 1.37 -25.86
C PHE A 606 22.42 1.32 -26.45
N PRO A 607 22.11 0.56 -27.52
CA PRO A 607 20.74 0.41 -28.04
C PRO A 607 19.74 -0.22 -27.04
N ARG A 608 20.23 -0.81 -25.94
CA ARG A 608 19.44 -1.46 -24.88
C ARG A 608 19.34 -0.58 -23.62
N ALA A 609 20.04 0.55 -23.56
CA ALA A 609 20.10 1.40 -22.38
C ALA A 609 18.84 2.26 -22.20
N THR A 610 18.33 2.33 -20.96
CA THR A 610 17.41 3.40 -20.55
C THR A 610 18.17 4.71 -20.43
N ILE A 611 19.37 4.67 -19.85
CA ILE A 611 20.23 5.84 -19.68
C ILE A 611 21.71 5.42 -19.64
N ILE A 612 22.55 6.09 -20.42
CA ILE A 612 24.00 6.06 -20.24
C ILE A 612 24.45 7.29 -19.42
N THR A 613 25.49 7.14 -18.62
CA THR A 613 25.93 8.17 -17.65
C THR A 613 27.42 8.55 -17.78
N PRO A 614 28.01 8.80 -18.98
CA PRO A 614 29.44 9.10 -19.11
C PRO A 614 29.87 10.43 -18.44
N ASN A 615 31.07 10.50 -17.88
CA ASN A 615 31.74 11.78 -17.58
C ASN A 615 32.36 12.37 -18.85
N VAL A 616 32.90 13.59 -18.77
CA VAL A 616 33.57 14.23 -19.90
C VAL A 616 34.69 13.35 -20.52
N PRO A 617 35.71 12.86 -19.78
CA PRO A 617 36.69 11.92 -20.33
C PRO A 617 36.10 10.64 -20.98
N GLU A 618 35.06 10.05 -20.39
CA GLU A 618 34.34 8.89 -20.93
C GLU A 618 33.61 9.25 -22.25
N ALA A 619 32.98 10.42 -22.32
CA ALA A 619 32.31 10.93 -23.51
C ALA A 619 33.32 11.29 -24.63
N GLU A 620 34.46 11.88 -24.29
CA GLU A 620 35.55 12.14 -25.24
C GLU A 620 36.08 10.84 -25.86
N ALA A 621 36.25 9.79 -25.05
CA ALA A 621 36.70 8.47 -25.51
C ALA A 621 35.65 7.75 -26.38
N LEU A 622 34.36 7.88 -26.06
CA LEU A 622 33.25 7.31 -26.84
C LEU A 622 33.02 8.03 -28.18
N LEU A 623 33.29 9.34 -28.26
CA LEU A 623 33.07 10.18 -29.44
C LEU A 623 34.33 10.44 -30.29
N GLY A 624 35.53 10.24 -29.73
CA GLY A 624 36.80 10.53 -30.40
C GLY A 624 37.10 12.03 -30.58
N ARG A 625 36.40 12.92 -29.85
CA ARG A 625 36.56 14.38 -29.92
C ARG A 625 36.66 15.01 -28.52
N LYS A 626 37.25 16.21 -28.45
CA LYS A 626 37.36 16.99 -27.20
C LYS A 626 36.05 17.69 -26.84
N ILE A 627 35.86 17.92 -25.53
CA ILE A 627 34.70 18.57 -24.91
C ILE A 627 35.23 19.57 -23.88
N ALA A 628 35.09 20.88 -24.14
CA ALA A 628 35.64 21.93 -23.28
C ALA A 628 34.57 22.78 -22.57
N THR A 629 33.37 22.86 -23.17
CA THR A 629 32.27 23.74 -22.75
C THR A 629 30.99 22.96 -22.41
N VAL A 630 30.02 23.62 -21.78
CA VAL A 630 28.69 23.04 -21.56
C VAL A 630 27.95 22.82 -22.90
N ASP A 631 28.17 23.67 -23.91
CA ASP A 631 27.62 23.44 -25.25
C ASP A 631 28.25 22.23 -25.95
N ASP A 632 29.55 21.98 -25.76
CA ASP A 632 30.17 20.71 -26.21
C ASP A 632 29.51 19.51 -25.53
N MET A 633 29.16 19.60 -24.23
CA MET A 633 28.43 18.55 -23.51
C MET A 633 27.02 18.36 -24.06
N ARG A 634 26.29 19.44 -24.39
CA ARG A 634 24.96 19.37 -25.03
C ARG A 634 25.03 18.74 -26.41
N MET A 635 26.07 19.04 -27.20
CA MET A 635 26.31 18.36 -28.48
C MET A 635 26.69 16.89 -28.26
N ALA A 636 27.60 16.60 -27.33
CA ALA A 636 28.02 15.23 -27.01
C ALA A 636 26.85 14.37 -26.53
N ALA A 637 25.92 14.91 -25.75
CA ALA A 637 24.72 14.21 -25.32
C ALA A 637 23.81 13.81 -26.50
N ARG A 638 23.72 14.67 -27.52
CA ARG A 638 22.98 14.39 -28.77
C ARG A 638 23.69 13.34 -29.63
N ASP A 639 25.00 13.47 -29.81
CA ASP A 639 25.84 12.51 -30.56
C ASP A 639 25.77 11.11 -29.93
N LEU A 640 25.85 11.03 -28.60
CA LEU A 640 25.77 9.79 -27.84
C LEU A 640 24.37 9.17 -27.86
N HIS A 641 23.30 9.98 -27.85
CA HIS A 641 21.92 9.48 -27.99
C HIS A 641 21.68 8.88 -29.39
N ALA A 642 22.34 9.39 -30.43
CA ALA A 642 22.28 8.80 -31.77
C ALA A 642 22.88 7.37 -31.84
N MET A 643 23.61 6.92 -30.81
CA MET A 643 24.11 5.54 -30.66
C MET A 643 23.06 4.60 -30.03
N GLY A 644 21.81 5.03 -29.86
CA GLY A 644 20.68 4.23 -29.37
C GLY A 644 20.27 4.29 -27.88
N PRO A 645 21.00 4.91 -26.93
CA PRO A 645 20.54 4.96 -25.54
C PRO A 645 19.40 5.98 -25.38
N ARG A 646 18.29 5.56 -24.75
CA ARG A 646 17.06 6.39 -24.67
C ARG A 646 17.23 7.71 -23.93
N TRP A 647 18.22 7.82 -23.04
CA TRP A 647 18.61 9.04 -22.34
C TRP A 647 20.14 9.08 -22.20
N VAL A 648 20.71 10.28 -22.12
CA VAL A 648 22.15 10.50 -21.88
C VAL A 648 22.34 11.52 -20.76
N LEU A 649 23.16 11.19 -19.77
CA LEU A 649 23.62 12.12 -18.73
C LEU A 649 25.14 12.31 -18.84
N VAL A 650 25.58 13.44 -19.37
CA VAL A 650 27.01 13.80 -19.42
C VAL A 650 27.40 14.46 -18.10
N LYS A 651 28.25 13.78 -17.31
CA LYS A 651 28.71 14.20 -15.97
C LYS A 651 29.83 15.26 -16.10
N GLY A 652 29.54 16.53 -15.82
CA GLY A 652 30.39 17.69 -16.14
C GLY A 652 31.41 18.11 -15.06
N GLY A 653 31.48 17.40 -13.94
CA GLY A 653 32.40 17.70 -12.82
C GLY A 653 33.91 17.75 -13.14
N HIS A 654 34.33 17.49 -14.38
CA HIS A 654 35.70 17.63 -14.86
C HIS A 654 35.97 18.97 -15.59
N LEU A 655 34.94 19.77 -15.92
CA LEU A 655 35.10 21.12 -16.51
C LEU A 655 35.33 22.22 -15.45
N VAL A 656 35.42 21.85 -14.18
CA VAL A 656 35.60 22.78 -13.05
C VAL A 656 36.95 23.48 -13.17
N GLY A 657 36.91 24.77 -13.51
CA GLY A 657 38.11 25.61 -13.71
C GLY A 657 38.38 26.03 -15.16
N SER A 658 37.50 25.74 -16.12
CA SER A 658 37.49 26.46 -17.41
C SER A 658 36.96 27.89 -17.24
N GLU A 659 37.30 28.79 -18.17
CA GLU A 659 37.05 30.24 -18.04
C GLU A 659 35.55 30.59 -17.96
N ASP A 660 34.66 29.77 -18.52
CA ASP A 660 33.20 29.94 -18.44
C ASP A 660 32.59 29.47 -17.09
N MET A 661 33.28 28.60 -16.33
CA MET A 661 32.71 27.89 -15.17
C MET A 661 32.77 28.68 -13.85
N SER A 662 32.25 29.91 -13.87
CA SER A 662 32.16 30.77 -12.68
C SER A 662 31.07 30.38 -11.66
N GLY A 663 30.17 29.44 -12.02
CA GLY A 663 28.94 29.14 -11.26
C GLY A 663 28.86 27.80 -10.51
N GLY A 664 29.53 26.73 -10.96
CA GLY A 664 29.42 25.41 -10.30
C GLY A 664 29.65 24.19 -11.22
N VAL A 665 28.96 23.09 -10.92
CA VAL A 665 29.03 21.80 -11.63
C VAL A 665 27.71 21.52 -12.35
N VAL A 666 27.71 21.78 -13.66
CA VAL A 666 26.61 21.40 -14.57
C VAL A 666 26.79 19.96 -15.04
N ASP A 667 25.73 19.16 -14.98
CA ASP A 667 25.62 17.91 -15.75
C ASP A 667 24.53 18.11 -16.81
N VAL A 668 24.65 17.51 -18.00
CA VAL A 668 23.67 17.68 -19.08
C VAL A 668 22.87 16.41 -19.28
N LEU A 669 21.54 16.48 -19.11
CA LEU A 669 20.60 15.37 -19.33
C LEU A 669 19.85 15.57 -20.65
N PHE A 670 19.88 14.59 -21.54
CA PHE A 670 19.21 14.61 -22.84
C PHE A 670 18.26 13.41 -23.01
N ASP A 671 17.10 13.63 -23.63
CA ASP A 671 16.00 12.65 -23.78
C ASP A 671 15.61 12.34 -25.24
N GLY A 672 16.43 12.79 -26.20
CA GLY A 672 16.14 12.72 -27.64
C GLY A 672 15.54 14.01 -28.23
N VAL A 673 15.00 14.91 -27.39
CA VAL A 673 14.39 16.18 -27.81
C VAL A 673 15.11 17.36 -27.16
N ASP A 674 15.05 17.43 -25.83
CA ASP A 674 15.48 18.56 -25.00
C ASP A 674 16.75 18.23 -24.20
N ALA A 675 17.73 19.12 -24.25
CA ALA A 675 18.89 19.08 -23.38
C ALA A 675 18.62 19.94 -22.15
N ARG A 676 18.68 19.34 -20.96
CA ARG A 676 18.40 19.96 -19.67
C ARG A 676 19.70 20.04 -18.87
N ASP A 677 20.13 21.27 -18.60
CA ASP A 677 21.24 21.53 -17.70
C ASP A 677 20.80 21.27 -16.25
N LEU A 678 21.60 20.49 -15.53
CA LEU A 678 21.42 20.16 -14.13
C LEU A 678 22.56 20.82 -13.35
N GLU A 679 22.34 22.05 -12.92
CA GLU A 679 23.26 22.82 -12.07
C GLU A 679 23.47 22.16 -10.70
N GLY A 680 24.62 22.44 -10.07
CA GLY A 680 24.94 21.92 -8.75
C GLY A 680 26.16 22.58 -8.14
N SER A 681 26.15 22.73 -6.81
CA SER A 681 27.29 23.30 -6.09
C SER A 681 28.51 22.39 -6.17
N LEU A 682 29.69 22.98 -6.41
CA LEU A 682 30.97 22.30 -6.20
C LEU A 682 31.18 22.08 -4.69
N VAL A 683 31.31 20.81 -4.28
CA VAL A 683 31.57 20.45 -2.88
C VAL A 683 33.04 20.12 -2.70
N ALA A 684 33.77 20.97 -1.98
CA ALA A 684 35.17 20.73 -1.66
C ALA A 684 35.33 19.50 -0.74
N SER A 685 35.95 18.43 -1.25
CA SER A 685 36.14 17.16 -0.55
C SER A 685 37.24 16.34 -1.22
N ASP A 686 38.16 15.78 -0.44
CA ASP A 686 39.12 14.76 -0.90
C ASP A 686 38.45 13.38 -1.07
N ASN A 687 37.23 13.21 -0.58
CA ASN A 687 36.49 11.96 -0.57
C ASN A 687 35.52 11.90 -1.75
N THR A 688 36.05 11.60 -2.93
CA THR A 688 35.33 11.55 -4.22
C THR A 688 35.39 10.19 -4.92
N HIS A 689 36.06 9.18 -4.33
CA HIS A 689 36.15 7.84 -4.93
C HIS A 689 34.77 7.15 -4.99
N GLY A 690 34.48 6.54 -6.14
CA GLY A 690 33.19 5.90 -6.42
C GLY A 690 32.01 6.84 -6.63
N THR A 691 32.21 8.15 -6.80
CA THR A 691 31.15 9.13 -7.09
C THR A 691 30.31 8.75 -8.32
N GLY A 692 30.94 8.39 -9.44
CA GLY A 692 30.26 7.94 -10.67
C GLY A 692 29.37 6.72 -10.43
N CYS A 693 29.95 5.63 -9.91
CA CYS A 693 29.21 4.39 -9.63
C CYS A 693 28.06 4.62 -8.62
N THR A 694 28.28 5.47 -7.62
CA THR A 694 27.25 5.84 -6.64
C THR A 694 26.10 6.61 -7.30
N LEU A 695 26.39 7.56 -8.19
CA LEU A 695 25.36 8.29 -8.96
C LEU A 695 24.54 7.34 -9.85
N ALA A 696 25.22 6.51 -10.66
CA ALA A 696 24.56 5.56 -11.55
C ALA A 696 23.68 4.54 -10.79
N SER A 697 24.17 4.02 -9.67
CA SER A 697 23.40 3.09 -8.83
C SER A 697 22.26 3.78 -8.07
N SER A 698 22.38 5.08 -7.78
CA SER A 698 21.28 5.88 -7.23
C SER A 698 20.17 6.13 -8.27
N ILE A 699 20.54 6.36 -9.53
CA ILE A 699 19.60 6.39 -10.66
C ILE A 699 18.89 5.04 -10.80
N ALA A 700 19.64 3.93 -10.76
CA ALA A 700 19.08 2.58 -10.83
C ALA A 700 18.11 2.28 -9.68
N ALA A 701 18.43 2.66 -8.43
CA ALA A 701 17.53 2.52 -7.29
C ALA A 701 16.26 3.39 -7.43
N GLY A 702 16.35 4.58 -8.04
CA GLY A 702 15.20 5.42 -8.37
C GLY A 702 14.30 4.78 -9.44
N LEU A 703 14.88 4.27 -10.52
CA LEU A 703 14.16 3.56 -11.59
C LEU A 703 13.50 2.27 -11.10
N ALA A 704 14.17 1.48 -10.25
CA ALA A 704 13.60 0.28 -9.64
C ALA A 704 12.41 0.60 -8.71
N ARG A 705 12.36 1.83 -8.17
CA ARG A 705 11.24 2.37 -7.40
C ARG A 705 10.12 3.00 -8.27
N GLY A 706 10.22 2.90 -9.60
CA GLY A 706 9.22 3.42 -10.54
C GLY A 706 9.29 4.93 -10.78
N MET A 707 10.40 5.60 -10.46
CA MET A 707 10.58 7.02 -10.76
C MET A 707 10.78 7.25 -12.26
N PRO A 708 10.23 8.33 -12.86
CA PRO A 708 10.64 8.80 -14.18
C PRO A 708 12.14 9.10 -14.25
N VAL A 709 12.77 8.98 -15.42
CA VAL A 709 14.23 9.08 -15.58
C VAL A 709 14.78 10.41 -15.05
N GLU A 710 14.21 11.55 -15.43
CA GLU A 710 14.64 12.85 -14.93
C GLU A 710 14.51 12.97 -13.39
N ALA A 711 13.43 12.45 -12.81
CA ALA A 711 13.23 12.46 -11.36
C ALA A 711 14.27 11.58 -10.63
N ALA A 712 14.58 10.40 -11.18
CA ALA A 712 15.63 9.53 -10.68
C ALA A 712 17.02 10.20 -10.77
N VAL A 713 17.33 10.89 -11.88
CA VAL A 713 18.58 11.64 -12.07
C VAL A 713 18.70 12.81 -11.10
N ARG A 714 17.65 13.63 -10.94
CA ARG A 714 17.66 14.76 -9.99
C ARG A 714 17.82 14.29 -8.54
N ALA A 715 17.09 13.24 -8.14
CA ALA A 715 17.23 12.65 -6.81
C ALA A 715 18.63 12.05 -6.57
N ALA A 716 19.21 11.39 -7.57
CA ALA A 716 20.57 10.85 -7.52
C ALA A 716 21.63 11.95 -7.43
N LYS A 717 21.49 13.06 -8.17
CA LYS A 717 22.39 14.22 -8.12
C LYS A 717 22.36 14.89 -6.75
N GLN A 718 21.18 15.06 -6.13
CA GLN A 718 21.06 15.55 -4.76
C GLN A 718 21.73 14.59 -3.75
N TYR A 719 21.42 13.29 -3.84
CA TYR A 719 21.97 12.28 -2.93
C TYR A 719 23.51 12.21 -2.99
N ILE A 720 24.11 12.31 -4.17
CA ILE A 720 25.58 12.31 -4.26
C ILE A 720 26.21 13.59 -3.71
N GLN A 721 25.59 14.76 -3.91
CA GLN A 721 26.04 16.02 -3.30
C GLN A 721 26.00 15.97 -1.78
N GLU A 722 24.89 15.52 -1.18
CA GLU A 722 24.77 15.32 0.26
C GLU A 722 25.80 14.30 0.78
N THR A 723 26.05 13.24 0.01
CA THR A 723 27.01 12.20 0.36
C THR A 723 28.46 12.71 0.31
N ILE A 724 28.86 13.47 -0.71
CA ILE A 724 30.19 14.10 -0.79
C ILE A 724 30.37 15.10 0.37
N ALA A 725 29.39 15.95 0.63
CA ALA A 725 29.44 16.95 1.70
C ALA A 725 29.58 16.30 3.09
N ALA A 726 28.86 15.22 3.35
CA ALA A 726 29.00 14.45 4.58
C ALA A 726 30.33 13.66 4.65
N SER A 727 30.96 13.37 3.51
CA SER A 727 32.25 12.67 3.45
C SER A 727 33.44 13.59 3.65
N ALA A 728 33.32 14.89 3.35
CA ALA A 728 34.39 15.88 3.54
C ALA A 728 34.92 15.93 4.99
N GLY A 729 34.05 15.66 5.96
CA GLY A 729 34.42 15.58 7.39
C GLY A 729 35.21 14.32 7.81
N LEU A 730 35.47 13.38 6.90
CA LEU A 730 36.22 12.15 7.21
C LEU A 730 37.74 12.32 7.15
N GLY A 731 38.25 13.23 6.32
CA GLY A 731 39.69 13.37 6.06
C GLY A 731 40.34 12.02 5.71
N THR A 732 41.48 11.73 6.33
CA THR A 732 42.25 10.48 6.11
C THR A 732 41.78 9.28 6.96
N SER A 733 40.62 9.36 7.63
CA SER A 733 40.15 8.29 8.55
C SER A 733 39.87 6.95 7.87
N LEU A 734 39.62 6.95 6.55
CA LEU A 734 39.46 5.76 5.71
C LEU A 734 40.66 5.52 4.77
N GLY A 735 41.83 6.10 5.10
CA GLY A 735 43.05 6.03 4.32
C GLY A 735 43.52 7.41 3.83
N ASP A 736 44.82 7.52 3.54
CA ASP A 736 45.51 8.79 3.23
C ASP A 736 45.65 9.09 1.73
N GLY A 737 45.59 8.08 0.88
CA GLY A 737 45.75 8.19 -0.58
C GLY A 737 44.65 9.01 -1.27
N VAL A 738 44.75 9.13 -2.61
CA VAL A 738 43.89 10.00 -3.43
C VAL A 738 42.49 9.45 -3.70
N GLN A 739 42.27 8.14 -3.61
CA GLN A 739 40.97 7.50 -3.82
C GLN A 739 40.20 7.30 -2.50
N ARG A 740 39.90 8.39 -1.77
CA ARG A 740 39.20 8.27 -0.47
C ARG A 740 37.69 8.04 -0.65
N PRO A 741 37.10 7.03 0.03
CA PRO A 741 35.73 6.59 -0.24
C PRO A 741 34.66 7.51 0.38
N LEU A 742 33.46 7.40 -0.17
CA LEU A 742 32.24 8.09 0.28
C LEU A 742 31.57 7.42 1.49
N LEU A 743 30.76 8.20 2.22
CA LEU A 743 29.96 7.78 3.36
C LEU A 743 28.46 7.65 3.01
N HIS A 744 28.09 6.66 2.19
CA HIS A 744 26.70 6.42 1.73
C HIS A 744 25.65 6.42 2.86
N GLY A 745 26.00 5.91 4.04
CA GLY A 745 25.12 5.91 5.22
C GLY A 745 24.83 7.29 5.85
N SER A 746 25.38 8.38 5.30
CA SER A 746 25.13 9.74 5.77
C SER A 746 23.70 10.20 5.51
N ALA A 747 23.13 9.91 4.33
CA ALA A 747 21.77 10.29 3.97
C ALA A 747 20.70 9.64 4.87
N LEU A 748 20.96 8.42 5.36
CA LEU A 748 20.11 7.75 6.36
C LEU A 748 20.13 8.49 7.71
N ARG A 749 21.27 9.08 8.09
CA ARG A 749 21.42 9.92 9.29
C ARG A 749 20.86 11.33 9.08
N ALA A 750 21.01 11.89 7.89
CA ALA A 750 20.41 13.16 7.49
C ALA A 750 18.89 13.06 7.50
N SER A 751 18.31 12.05 6.84
CA SER A 751 16.87 11.77 6.83
C SER A 751 16.31 11.59 8.24
N ARG A 752 16.99 10.86 9.13
CA ARG A 752 16.59 10.75 10.55
C ARG A 752 16.70 12.09 11.30
N ARG A 753 17.73 12.90 11.06
CA ARG A 753 17.88 14.26 11.64
C ARG A 753 16.91 15.29 11.06
N VAL A 754 16.49 15.14 9.81
CA VAL A 754 15.50 16.00 9.13
C VAL A 754 14.10 15.59 9.55
N ALA A 755 13.82 14.29 9.76
CA ALA A 755 12.61 13.84 10.43
C ALA A 755 12.52 14.42 11.85
N SER A 756 13.57 14.27 12.68
CA SER A 756 13.55 14.82 14.05
C SER A 756 13.55 16.36 14.09
N ARG A 757 14.15 17.04 13.10
CA ARG A 757 14.06 18.51 12.97
C ARG A 757 12.74 19.00 12.39
N ARG A 758 12.08 18.25 11.50
CA ARG A 758 10.71 18.58 11.04
C ARG A 758 9.69 18.33 12.14
N ALA A 759 9.84 17.26 12.92
CA ALA A 759 9.06 17.06 14.14
C ALA A 759 9.26 18.24 15.11
N GLY A 760 10.52 18.60 15.44
CA GLY A 760 10.80 19.74 16.31
C GLY A 760 10.34 21.11 15.79
N ALA A 761 10.39 21.34 14.47
CA ALA A 761 9.93 22.58 13.85
C ALA A 761 8.40 22.65 13.74
N SER A 762 7.73 21.54 13.42
CA SER A 762 6.26 21.44 13.45
C SER A 762 5.75 21.62 14.89
N ALA A 763 6.33 20.90 15.86
CA ALA A 763 5.97 21.00 17.27
C ALA A 763 6.06 22.43 17.82
N ALA A 764 7.13 23.18 17.48
CA ALA A 764 7.26 24.58 17.87
C ALA A 764 6.20 25.49 17.21
N ALA A 765 5.89 25.26 15.93
CA ALA A 765 4.87 26.00 15.19
C ALA A 765 3.43 25.59 15.57
N ALA A 766 3.23 24.40 16.15
CA ALA A 766 1.96 23.93 16.68
C ALA A 766 1.73 24.48 18.10
N ALA A 767 2.74 24.43 18.98
CA ALA A 767 2.62 24.83 20.39
C ALA A 767 2.06 26.25 20.60
N GLN A 768 2.39 27.19 19.72
CA GLN A 768 1.83 28.56 19.74
C GLN A 768 0.30 28.62 19.56
N TYR A 769 -0.30 27.69 18.81
CA TYR A 769 -1.75 27.62 18.57
C TYR A 769 -2.50 26.81 19.63
N LEU A 770 -1.81 26.02 20.45
CA LEU A 770 -2.46 25.05 21.35
C LEU A 770 -2.81 25.60 22.74
N LYS A 771 -2.42 26.84 23.07
CA LYS A 771 -2.59 27.48 24.39
C LYS A 771 -4.03 27.39 24.92
N VAL A 772 -4.99 27.97 24.20
CA VAL A 772 -6.42 27.96 24.54
C VAL A 772 -7.16 27.29 23.39
N TYR A 773 -7.44 26.01 23.57
CA TYR A 773 -8.04 25.14 22.55
C TYR A 773 -9.55 25.06 22.79
N GLY A 774 -10.33 25.75 21.96
CA GLY A 774 -11.79 25.82 22.10
C GLY A 774 -12.48 24.63 21.45
N VAL A 775 -13.17 23.79 22.22
CA VAL A 775 -13.95 22.63 21.72
C VAL A 775 -15.44 22.90 21.78
N THR A 776 -16.15 22.86 20.66
CA THR A 776 -17.61 23.09 20.65
C THR A 776 -18.39 21.95 21.31
N ASP A 777 -19.63 22.24 21.74
CA ASP A 777 -20.60 21.25 22.22
C ASP A 777 -21.88 21.34 21.38
N PRO A 778 -22.35 20.25 20.73
CA PRO A 778 -23.54 20.23 19.88
C PRO A 778 -24.78 20.86 20.52
N GLY A 779 -24.96 20.64 21.83
CA GLY A 779 -26.12 21.16 22.55
C GLY A 779 -25.92 22.57 23.12
N CYS A 780 -24.82 23.27 22.82
CA CYS A 780 -24.59 24.61 23.36
C CYS A 780 -25.52 25.65 22.73
N ASP A 781 -25.87 25.49 21.45
CA ASP A 781 -26.78 26.36 20.71
C ASP A 781 -28.17 26.38 21.39
N GLU A 782 -28.70 25.20 21.76
CA GLU A 782 -29.95 25.07 22.52
C GLU A 782 -29.86 25.65 23.94
N ARG A 783 -28.74 25.42 24.64
CA ARG A 783 -28.55 25.84 26.03
C ARG A 783 -28.27 27.33 26.20
N THR A 784 -27.77 28.01 25.16
CA THR A 784 -27.35 29.42 25.23
C THR A 784 -28.08 30.35 24.27
N GLY A 785 -28.83 29.82 23.30
CA GLY A 785 -29.53 30.61 22.27
C GLY A 785 -28.60 31.26 21.24
N ARG A 786 -27.33 30.83 21.17
CA ARG A 786 -26.30 31.38 20.27
C ARG A 786 -25.89 30.32 19.25
N GLY A 787 -26.00 30.64 17.96
CA GLY A 787 -25.57 29.74 16.89
C GLY A 787 -24.07 29.44 16.93
N THR A 788 -23.67 28.29 16.40
CA THR A 788 -22.28 27.81 16.31
C THR A 788 -21.29 28.87 15.79
N GLU A 789 -21.68 29.66 14.78
CA GLU A 789 -20.85 30.73 14.22
C GLU A 789 -20.56 31.85 15.23
N GLU A 790 -21.59 32.32 15.94
CA GLU A 790 -21.49 33.36 16.99
C GLU A 790 -20.69 32.86 18.21
N GLN A 791 -20.83 31.58 18.54
CA GLN A 791 -20.02 30.92 19.57
C GLN A 791 -18.53 30.89 19.21
N VAL A 792 -18.19 30.40 18.01
CA VAL A 792 -16.81 30.35 17.52
C VAL A 792 -16.21 31.75 17.42
N ARG A 793 -16.98 32.72 16.90
CA ARG A 793 -16.58 34.13 16.79
C ARG A 793 -16.16 34.72 18.14
N ARG A 794 -16.99 34.56 19.18
CA ARG A 794 -16.65 35.06 20.53
C ARG A 794 -15.46 34.36 21.16
N ALA A 795 -15.32 33.04 20.98
CA ALA A 795 -14.16 32.31 21.50
C ALA A 795 -12.85 32.84 20.88
N VAL A 796 -12.85 33.04 19.56
CA VAL A 796 -11.72 33.58 18.79
C VAL A 796 -11.41 35.04 19.17
N GLU A 797 -12.43 35.92 19.23
CA GLU A 797 -12.28 37.31 19.71
C GLU A 797 -11.84 37.43 21.19
N GLY A 798 -12.06 36.37 21.97
CA GLY A 798 -11.56 36.23 23.33
C GLY A 798 -10.11 35.76 23.43
N GLY A 799 -9.51 35.25 22.34
CA GLY A 799 -8.14 34.74 22.33
C GLY A 799 -8.02 33.20 22.30
N ALA A 800 -9.05 32.46 21.93
CA ALA A 800 -8.91 31.04 21.62
C ALA A 800 -7.96 30.85 20.41
N THR A 801 -6.85 30.14 20.63
CA THR A 801 -5.72 30.05 19.69
C THR A 801 -5.88 28.92 18.66
N ILE A 802 -6.86 28.04 18.86
CA ILE A 802 -7.29 26.97 17.94
C ILE A 802 -8.74 26.59 18.26
N ILE A 803 -9.52 26.23 17.25
CA ILE A 803 -10.91 25.78 17.41
C ILE A 803 -11.07 24.36 16.91
N GLN A 804 -11.72 23.51 17.70
CA GLN A 804 -12.19 22.19 17.29
C GLN A 804 -13.71 22.18 17.18
N LEU A 805 -14.22 22.08 15.95
CA LEU A 805 -15.64 21.84 15.74
C LEU A 805 -15.95 20.36 15.98
N ARG A 806 -16.73 20.13 17.03
CA ARG A 806 -17.20 18.82 17.48
C ARG A 806 -18.71 18.76 17.34
N GLU A 807 -19.15 18.10 16.27
CA GLU A 807 -20.53 17.71 16.05
C GLU A 807 -20.67 16.18 16.12
N LYS A 808 -21.80 15.66 16.63
CA LYS A 808 -22.03 14.22 16.85
C LYS A 808 -23.44 13.73 16.52
N GLU A 809 -24.44 14.59 16.41
CA GLU A 809 -25.83 14.20 16.11
C GLU A 809 -26.37 14.84 14.83
N ALA A 810 -25.75 15.92 14.31
CA ALA A 810 -26.12 16.47 13.00
C ALA A 810 -25.78 15.54 11.81
N GLY A 811 -26.61 15.58 10.78
CA GLY A 811 -26.36 14.87 9.52
C GLY A 811 -25.15 15.42 8.77
N GLY A 812 -24.56 14.61 7.86
CA GLY A 812 -23.32 14.98 7.15
C GLY A 812 -23.38 16.32 6.42
N GLY A 813 -24.50 16.61 5.74
CA GLY A 813 -24.71 17.91 5.06
C GLY A 813 -24.88 19.09 6.01
N ASP A 814 -25.34 18.87 7.24
CA ASP A 814 -25.53 19.91 8.26
C ASP A 814 -24.21 20.25 8.95
N PHE A 815 -23.43 19.22 9.32
CA PHE A 815 -22.08 19.38 9.84
C PHE A 815 -21.18 20.09 8.81
N VAL A 816 -21.29 19.78 7.50
CA VAL A 816 -20.56 20.51 6.45
C VAL A 816 -20.95 22.00 6.37
N ARG A 817 -22.21 22.38 6.64
CA ARG A 817 -22.62 23.79 6.70
C ARG A 817 -22.04 24.49 7.93
N GLN A 818 -22.16 23.90 9.12
CA GLN A 818 -21.57 24.42 10.36
C GLN A 818 -20.05 24.57 10.25
N ALA A 819 -19.37 23.57 9.68
CA ALA A 819 -17.93 23.57 9.48
C ALA A 819 -17.47 24.66 8.50
N ARG A 820 -18.24 24.99 7.46
CA ARG A 820 -17.95 26.12 6.57
C ARG A 820 -18.14 27.47 7.26
N ALA A 821 -19.16 27.63 8.09
CA ALA A 821 -19.37 28.85 8.89
C ALA A 821 -18.23 29.07 9.91
N ALA A 822 -17.90 28.04 10.69
CA ALA A 822 -16.78 28.08 11.63
C ALA A 822 -15.44 28.38 10.91
N LEU A 823 -15.19 27.77 9.75
CA LEU A 823 -13.95 27.97 8.98
C LEU A 823 -13.80 29.40 8.46
N ALA A 824 -14.91 30.05 8.07
CA ALA A 824 -14.89 31.45 7.65
C ALA A 824 -14.47 32.38 8.80
N VAL A 825 -15.04 32.18 9.99
CA VAL A 825 -14.70 32.93 11.21
C VAL A 825 -13.25 32.69 11.63
N CYS A 826 -12.81 31.43 11.67
CA CYS A 826 -11.45 31.06 12.04
C CYS A 826 -10.40 31.67 11.10
N ARG A 827 -10.60 31.55 9.77
CA ARG A 827 -9.69 32.13 8.76
C ARG A 827 -9.63 33.65 8.81
N ALA A 828 -10.74 34.35 9.12
CA ALA A 828 -10.75 35.80 9.25
C ALA A 828 -9.85 36.34 10.38
N HIS A 829 -9.51 35.48 11.36
CA HIS A 829 -8.68 35.83 12.52
C HIS A 829 -7.32 35.10 12.53
N GLY A 830 -7.00 34.30 11.51
CA GLY A 830 -5.77 33.50 11.46
C GLY A 830 -5.71 32.33 12.45
N VAL A 831 -6.86 31.90 13.00
CA VAL A 831 -6.96 30.77 13.93
C VAL A 831 -7.23 29.48 13.14
N PRO A 832 -6.53 28.36 13.40
CA PRO A 832 -6.79 27.09 12.71
C PRO A 832 -8.10 26.42 13.18
N LEU A 833 -8.83 25.82 12.25
CA LEU A 833 -9.99 24.96 12.51
C LEU A 833 -9.66 23.47 12.36
N ILE A 834 -9.96 22.72 13.41
CA ILE A 834 -9.86 21.27 13.49
C ILE A 834 -11.25 20.64 13.49
N ILE A 835 -11.45 19.53 12.78
CA ILE A 835 -12.68 18.73 12.86
C ILE A 835 -12.48 17.54 13.80
N ASN A 836 -13.47 17.28 14.67
CA ASN A 836 -13.49 16.12 15.57
C ASN A 836 -14.00 14.85 14.84
N ASP A 837 -13.21 13.78 14.84
CA ASP A 837 -13.48 12.42 14.33
C ASP A 837 -13.71 12.30 12.80
N ARG A 838 -14.37 13.26 12.17
CA ARG A 838 -14.84 13.23 10.77
C ARG A 838 -13.83 13.78 9.76
N VAL A 839 -12.87 12.91 9.39
CA VAL A 839 -11.85 13.19 8.35
C VAL A 839 -12.45 13.62 7.02
N ASP A 840 -13.57 13.00 6.63
CA ASP A 840 -14.33 13.28 5.42
C ASP A 840 -14.88 14.72 5.40
N VAL A 841 -15.44 15.19 6.52
CA VAL A 841 -15.94 16.57 6.66
C VAL A 841 -14.77 17.56 6.61
N ALA A 842 -13.64 17.25 7.25
CA ALA A 842 -12.44 18.10 7.21
C ALA A 842 -11.91 18.32 5.78
N LEU A 843 -11.86 17.26 4.97
CA LEU A 843 -11.48 17.34 3.57
C LEU A 843 -12.54 18.10 2.74
N ALA A 844 -13.84 17.83 2.94
CA ALA A 844 -14.95 18.44 2.18
C ALA A 844 -15.17 19.95 2.44
N VAL A 845 -14.60 20.51 3.51
CA VAL A 845 -14.59 21.96 3.77
C VAL A 845 -13.21 22.59 3.59
N GLY A 846 -12.14 21.80 3.49
CA GLY A 846 -10.77 22.30 3.47
C GLY A 846 -10.33 22.87 4.83
N ALA A 847 -10.67 22.18 5.92
CA ALA A 847 -10.20 22.51 7.26
C ALA A 847 -8.69 22.29 7.42
N ASP A 848 -8.11 22.91 8.44
CA ASP A 848 -6.67 22.94 8.69
C ASP A 848 -6.17 21.64 9.35
N GLY A 849 -7.06 20.84 9.95
CA GLY A 849 -6.71 19.55 10.53
C GLY A 849 -7.87 18.71 11.08
N VAL A 850 -7.50 17.59 11.70
CA VAL A 850 -8.41 16.62 12.34
C VAL A 850 -7.88 16.25 13.72
N HIS A 851 -8.79 15.99 14.67
CA HIS A 851 -8.47 15.32 15.94
C HIS A 851 -9.27 14.03 16.06
N VAL A 852 -8.61 12.93 16.45
CA VAL A 852 -9.23 11.60 16.61
C VAL A 852 -8.94 10.98 17.98
N GLY A 853 -9.84 10.11 18.46
CA GLY A 853 -9.63 9.27 19.64
C GLY A 853 -9.24 7.83 19.31
N GLN A 854 -8.91 7.08 20.36
CA GLN A 854 -8.51 5.66 20.29
C GLN A 854 -9.61 4.71 19.76
N SER A 855 -10.84 5.20 19.58
CA SER A 855 -12.01 4.48 19.07
C SER A 855 -12.34 4.81 17.61
N ASP A 856 -11.65 5.79 17.03
CA ASP A 856 -12.02 6.43 15.77
C ASP A 856 -11.07 5.94 14.65
N MET A 857 -10.90 6.68 13.56
CA MET A 857 -9.95 6.28 12.51
C MET A 857 -8.50 6.31 13.05
N PRO A 858 -7.68 5.25 12.83
CA PRO A 858 -6.30 5.22 13.32
C PRO A 858 -5.47 6.40 12.83
N ALA A 859 -4.69 7.02 13.73
CA ALA A 859 -3.94 8.25 13.46
C ALA A 859 -3.10 8.19 12.17
N ARG A 860 -2.47 7.04 11.92
CA ARG A 860 -1.68 6.77 10.70
C ARG A 860 -2.48 6.83 9.40
N ASP A 861 -3.71 6.34 9.43
CA ASP A 861 -4.60 6.32 8.28
C ASP A 861 -5.20 7.73 8.07
N VAL A 862 -5.51 8.44 9.15
CA VAL A 862 -5.86 9.88 9.09
C VAL A 862 -4.72 10.68 8.46
N ARG A 863 -3.47 10.50 8.90
CA ARG A 863 -2.28 11.16 8.34
C ARG A 863 -2.11 10.85 6.85
N ALA A 864 -2.41 9.63 6.41
CA ALA A 864 -2.36 9.27 5.00
C ALA A 864 -3.44 9.98 4.16
N LEU A 865 -4.62 10.24 4.72
CA LEU A 865 -5.73 10.95 4.04
C LEU A 865 -5.57 12.48 4.06
N ILE A 866 -5.16 13.07 5.18
CA ILE A 866 -5.10 14.54 5.32
C ILE A 866 -3.81 15.16 4.75
N GLY A 867 -2.79 14.34 4.49
CA GLY A 867 -1.48 14.75 3.99
C GLY A 867 -0.51 15.17 5.10
N PRO A 868 0.74 15.54 4.74
CA PRO A 868 1.76 15.95 5.71
C PRO A 868 1.57 17.37 6.24
N ASP A 869 0.79 18.22 5.54
CA ASP A 869 0.72 19.66 5.80
C ASP A 869 -0.48 20.10 6.67
N ARG A 870 -1.43 19.18 6.92
CA ARG A 870 -2.59 19.42 7.82
C ARG A 870 -2.30 18.93 9.23
N ILE A 871 -2.90 19.58 10.22
CA ILE A 871 -2.70 19.29 11.64
C ILE A 871 -3.39 17.95 12.01
N LEU A 872 -2.68 17.07 12.71
CA LEU A 872 -3.25 15.85 13.31
C LEU A 872 -3.13 15.86 14.85
N GLY A 873 -4.29 15.87 15.52
CA GLY A 873 -4.40 15.63 16.96
C GLY A 873 -4.83 14.20 17.29
N VAL A 874 -4.27 13.63 18.36
CA VAL A 874 -4.69 12.32 18.88
C VAL A 874 -4.98 12.39 20.36
N SER A 875 -6.13 11.88 20.81
CA SER A 875 -6.41 11.69 22.24
C SER A 875 -5.71 10.43 22.76
N CYS A 876 -4.84 10.57 23.76
CA CYS A 876 -4.09 9.49 24.40
C CYS A 876 -4.34 9.44 25.92
N LYS A 877 -4.16 8.26 26.51
CA LYS A 877 -4.33 8.03 27.96
C LYS A 877 -3.10 7.45 28.67
N SER A 878 -2.04 7.12 27.95
CA SER A 878 -0.85 6.49 28.52
C SER A 878 0.43 6.79 27.71
N PRO A 879 1.63 6.67 28.32
CA PRO A 879 2.89 6.84 27.60
C PRO A 879 3.05 5.95 26.35
N PRO A 880 2.61 4.67 26.32
CA PRO A 880 2.63 3.87 25.09
C PRO A 880 1.72 4.41 23.98
N GLU A 881 0.53 4.93 24.31
CA GLU A 881 -0.35 5.56 23.31
C GLU A 881 0.27 6.83 22.74
N ALA A 882 0.97 7.62 23.56
CA ALA A 882 1.67 8.82 23.12
C ALA A 882 2.82 8.50 22.14
N HIS A 883 3.64 7.48 22.45
CA HIS A 883 4.66 6.99 21.53
C HIS A 883 4.07 6.44 20.22
N ALA A 884 2.90 5.79 20.29
CA ALA A 884 2.21 5.30 19.09
C ALA A 884 1.70 6.46 18.22
N ALA A 885 1.06 7.47 18.81
CA ALA A 885 0.63 8.67 18.10
C ALA A 885 1.81 9.44 17.46
N GLU A 886 2.95 9.54 18.16
CA GLU A 886 4.18 10.14 17.62
C GLU A 886 4.74 9.33 16.44
N ALA A 887 4.76 7.99 16.53
CA ALA A 887 5.22 7.11 15.44
C ALA A 887 4.27 7.09 14.22
N ASP A 888 2.97 7.26 14.46
CA ASP A 888 1.92 7.36 13.42
C ASP A 888 1.81 8.77 12.81
N GLY A 889 2.54 9.75 13.36
CA GLY A 889 2.70 11.09 12.77
C GLY A 889 1.66 12.12 13.22
N ALA A 890 1.21 12.07 14.48
CA ALA A 890 0.49 13.19 15.11
C ALA A 890 1.39 14.43 15.25
N ASP A 891 0.78 15.63 15.22
CA ASP A 891 1.48 16.90 15.50
C ASP A 891 1.37 17.30 16.97
N TYR A 892 0.32 16.86 17.68
CA TYR A 892 0.12 17.06 19.11
C TYR A 892 -0.78 15.96 19.71
N ILE A 893 -0.75 15.84 21.04
CA ILE A 893 -1.53 14.85 21.79
C ILE A 893 -2.47 15.55 22.78
N GLY A 894 -3.73 15.12 22.84
CA GLY A 894 -4.67 15.48 23.90
C GLY A 894 -4.70 14.43 25.01
N VAL A 895 -4.47 14.82 26.26
CA VAL A 895 -4.42 13.87 27.40
C VAL A 895 -5.62 14.07 28.33
N GLY A 896 -6.41 13.00 28.50
CA GLY A 896 -7.79 13.07 28.97
C GLY A 896 -8.04 12.91 30.47
N ALA A 897 -8.92 13.74 31.01
CA ALA A 897 -9.51 13.66 32.36
C ALA A 897 -8.54 13.99 33.52
N VAL A 898 -8.31 15.29 33.68
CA VAL A 898 -7.67 15.90 34.87
C VAL A 898 -8.63 15.89 36.07
N THR A 899 -9.91 16.20 35.83
CA THR A 899 -11.03 16.05 36.78
C THR A 899 -12.23 15.38 36.10
N GLY A 900 -13.24 14.95 36.87
CA GLY A 900 -14.43 14.29 36.33
C GLY A 900 -15.40 15.27 35.63
N THR A 901 -15.88 14.91 34.44
CA THR A 901 -16.82 15.74 33.66
C THR A 901 -18.21 15.13 33.51
N PRO A 902 -19.29 15.94 33.44
CA PRO A 902 -20.63 15.43 33.10
C PRO A 902 -20.73 14.82 31.69
N THR A 903 -19.88 15.24 30.75
CA THR A 903 -20.01 14.97 29.30
C THR A 903 -19.50 13.58 28.87
N LYS A 904 -18.76 12.86 29.74
CA LYS A 904 -18.41 11.43 29.55
C LYS A 904 -18.48 10.72 30.91
N LYS A 905 -19.40 9.76 31.08
CA LYS A 905 -19.58 8.98 32.32
C LYS A 905 -18.65 7.76 32.43
N ASP A 906 -17.42 7.85 31.92
CA ASP A 906 -16.42 6.78 31.98
C ASP A 906 -15.57 6.87 33.26
N SER A 907 -15.29 5.74 33.89
CA SER A 907 -14.72 5.64 35.24
C SER A 907 -13.20 5.84 35.36
N ASN A 908 -12.49 6.07 34.25
CA ASN A 908 -11.03 6.01 34.21
C ASN A 908 -10.43 7.43 34.07
N LEU A 909 -10.33 8.13 35.20
CA LEU A 909 -9.62 9.41 35.30
C LEU A 909 -8.10 9.18 35.34
N ILE A 910 -7.33 9.98 34.59
CA ILE A 910 -5.87 9.93 34.59
C ILE A 910 -5.30 10.80 35.71
N GLY A 911 -5.91 11.98 35.91
CA GLY A 911 -5.49 12.97 36.87
C GLY A 911 -4.13 13.61 36.55
N MET A 912 -3.74 14.55 37.40
CA MET A 912 -2.52 15.35 37.26
C MET A 912 -1.22 14.51 37.23
N GLY A 913 -1.22 13.34 37.90
CA GLY A 913 -0.07 12.42 37.91
C GLY A 913 0.21 11.81 36.53
N GLY A 914 -0.81 11.21 35.90
CA GLY A 914 -0.64 10.59 34.58
C GLY A 914 -0.51 11.60 33.44
N LEU A 915 -1.12 12.80 33.54
CA LEU A 915 -0.83 13.91 32.63
C LEU A 915 0.68 14.23 32.63
N LYS A 916 1.27 14.36 33.82
CA LYS A 916 2.70 14.62 34.01
C LYS A 916 3.61 13.47 33.55
N GLU A 917 3.12 12.23 33.56
CA GLU A 917 3.82 11.08 33.00
C GLU A 917 3.82 11.11 31.46
N VAL A 918 2.66 11.36 30.84
CA VAL A 918 2.56 11.45 29.37
C VAL A 918 3.39 12.62 28.83
N CYS A 919 3.32 13.81 29.44
CA CYS A 919 4.11 14.99 29.05
C CYS A 919 5.64 14.77 29.12
N ARG A 920 6.11 13.74 29.85
CA ARG A 920 7.53 13.37 29.94
C ARG A 920 7.94 12.27 28.95
N SER A 921 6.99 11.71 28.20
CA SER A 921 7.15 10.49 27.41
C SER A 921 7.17 10.70 25.90
N THR A 922 6.77 11.88 25.41
CA THR A 922 6.72 12.23 23.98
C THR A 922 7.52 13.51 23.72
N CYS A 923 7.94 13.74 22.47
CA CYS A 923 8.47 15.04 22.05
C CYS A 923 7.42 15.96 21.40
N LEU A 924 6.17 15.49 21.26
CA LEU A 924 5.06 16.29 20.76
C LEU A 924 4.50 17.23 21.84
N PRO A 925 3.92 18.39 21.45
CA PRO A 925 3.12 19.22 22.36
C PRO A 925 1.93 18.43 22.92
N VAL A 926 1.67 18.61 24.21
CA VAL A 926 0.54 18.01 24.92
C VAL A 926 -0.46 19.08 25.33
N VAL A 927 -1.74 18.81 25.06
CA VAL A 927 -2.88 19.62 25.53
C VAL A 927 -3.62 18.83 26.60
N ALA A 928 -3.89 19.46 27.75
CA ALA A 928 -4.73 18.84 28.78
C ALA A 928 -6.21 18.94 28.37
N ILE A 929 -6.93 17.82 28.31
CA ILE A 929 -8.32 17.78 27.81
C ILE A 929 -9.27 17.16 28.84
N GLY A 930 -10.47 17.71 28.96
CA GLY A 930 -11.54 17.16 29.81
C GLY A 930 -11.38 17.49 31.29
N GLY A 931 -12.29 18.31 31.80
CA GLY A 931 -12.31 18.78 33.19
C GLY A 931 -11.54 20.07 33.43
N VAL A 932 -11.05 20.72 32.37
CA VAL A 932 -10.21 21.91 32.46
C VAL A 932 -11.04 23.19 32.42
N ASP A 933 -10.76 24.09 33.36
CA ASP A 933 -11.33 25.43 33.52
C ASP A 933 -10.30 26.38 34.16
N ALA A 934 -10.68 27.64 34.41
CA ALA A 934 -9.78 28.65 34.99
C ALA A 934 -9.20 28.26 36.35
N GLY A 935 -9.89 27.41 37.14
CA GLY A 935 -9.44 26.95 38.45
C GLY A 935 -8.34 25.90 38.43
N ASN A 936 -8.09 25.24 37.29
CA ASN A 936 -7.07 24.17 37.17
C ASN A 936 -6.18 24.24 35.91
N ALA A 937 -6.42 25.18 34.99
CA ALA A 937 -5.58 25.36 33.79
C ALA A 937 -4.09 25.59 34.13
N ALA A 938 -3.78 26.39 35.15
CA ALA A 938 -2.40 26.61 35.60
C ALA A 938 -1.72 25.31 36.10
N GLU A 939 -2.46 24.44 36.79
CA GLU A 939 -1.93 23.14 37.22
C GLU A 939 -1.62 22.23 36.02
N CYS A 940 -2.49 22.25 35.00
CA CYS A 940 -2.30 21.50 33.76
C CYS A 940 -0.98 21.87 33.06
N ILE A 941 -0.66 23.16 32.97
CA ILE A 941 0.61 23.65 32.44
C ILE A 941 1.78 23.22 33.35
N ALA A 942 1.66 23.36 34.68
CA ALA A 942 2.68 22.91 35.65
C ALA A 942 2.93 21.38 35.69
N ALA A 943 2.07 20.57 35.07
CA ALA A 943 2.32 19.16 34.79
C ALA A 943 3.20 18.93 33.54
N GLY A 944 3.26 19.88 32.62
CA GLY A 944 4.05 19.83 31.39
C GLY A 944 3.26 20.00 30.10
N ALA A 945 1.96 20.31 30.17
CA ALA A 945 1.17 20.62 28.97
C ALA A 945 1.51 22.01 28.41
N GLN A 946 1.36 22.19 27.09
CA GLN A 946 1.59 23.46 26.38
C GLN A 946 0.30 24.28 26.23
N GLY A 947 -0.85 23.74 26.64
CA GLY A 947 -2.15 24.40 26.58
C GLY A 947 -3.29 23.52 27.07
N VAL A 948 -4.52 24.04 26.98
CA VAL A 948 -5.72 23.44 27.58
C VAL A 948 -6.90 23.39 26.59
N ALA A 949 -7.58 22.24 26.50
CA ALA A 949 -8.78 22.07 25.70
C ALA A 949 -10.05 22.21 26.55
N VAL A 950 -10.82 23.25 26.24
CA VAL A 950 -11.95 23.71 27.04
C VAL A 950 -13.23 23.66 26.23
N VAL A 951 -14.26 23.06 26.82
CA VAL A 951 -15.62 23.00 26.26
C VAL A 951 -16.50 24.05 26.96
N ARG A 952 -17.07 23.68 28.11
CA ARG A 952 -18.18 24.40 28.74
C ARG A 952 -17.77 25.76 29.30
N ALA A 953 -16.56 25.88 29.88
CA ALA A 953 -16.11 27.12 30.50
C ALA A 953 -15.88 28.27 29.49
N ILE A 954 -15.78 28.00 28.19
CA ILE A 954 -15.86 29.03 27.14
C ILE A 954 -17.30 29.13 26.61
N PHE A 955 -17.82 28.06 25.99
CA PHE A 955 -19.03 28.18 25.17
C PHE A 955 -20.33 28.38 25.97
N GLU A 956 -20.41 27.84 27.20
CA GLU A 956 -21.55 28.06 28.10
C GLU A 956 -21.40 29.31 28.99
N ALA A 957 -20.28 30.03 28.92
CA ALA A 957 -20.10 31.25 29.68
C ALA A 957 -21.13 32.33 29.26
N ALA A 958 -21.48 33.22 30.19
CA ALA A 958 -22.34 34.37 29.89
C ALA A 958 -21.71 35.22 28.76
N ASP A 959 -20.41 35.49 28.85
CA ASP A 959 -19.60 35.99 27.74
C ASP A 959 -18.40 35.06 27.45
N PRO A 960 -18.47 34.25 26.37
CA PRO A 960 -17.37 33.40 25.93
C PRO A 960 -16.08 34.16 25.59
N ALA A 961 -16.16 35.44 25.21
CA ALA A 961 -14.99 36.24 24.86
C ALA A 961 -14.20 36.68 26.11
N ALA A 962 -14.87 36.99 27.21
CA ALA A 962 -14.22 37.20 28.50
C ALA A 962 -13.58 35.91 29.04
N ALA A 963 -14.30 34.79 28.98
CA ALA A 963 -13.83 33.52 29.53
C ALA A 963 -12.61 32.94 28.77
N ALA A 964 -12.58 33.05 27.43
CA ALA A 964 -11.42 32.65 26.65
C ALA A 964 -10.18 33.52 26.95
N ARG A 965 -10.38 34.81 27.29
CA ARG A 965 -9.30 35.73 27.64
C ARG A 965 -8.71 35.43 29.02
N GLU A 966 -9.57 35.20 30.02
CA GLU A 966 -9.15 34.76 31.36
C GLU A 966 -8.31 33.47 31.28
N LEU A 967 -8.77 32.49 30.48
CA LEU A 967 -8.03 31.25 30.23
C LEU A 967 -6.67 31.49 29.54
N LEU A 968 -6.59 32.44 28.59
CA LEU A 968 -5.34 32.78 27.91
C LEU A 968 -4.34 33.41 28.89
N GLU A 969 -4.77 34.40 29.68
CA GLU A 969 -3.94 35.07 30.69
C GLU A 969 -3.39 34.06 31.73
N ILE A 970 -4.20 33.09 32.16
CA ILE A 970 -3.80 32.03 33.09
C ILE A 970 -2.79 31.07 32.45
N VAL A 971 -3.01 30.65 31.19
CA VAL A 971 -2.11 29.75 30.47
C VAL A 971 -0.77 30.41 30.16
N GLU A 972 -0.77 31.65 29.68
CA GLU A 972 0.47 32.39 29.39
C GLU A 972 1.25 32.70 30.66
N GLY A 973 0.59 33.11 31.74
CA GLY A 973 1.23 33.32 33.04
C GLY A 973 1.85 32.04 33.63
N ALA A 974 1.24 30.88 33.40
CA ALA A 974 1.79 29.59 33.82
C ALA A 974 2.95 29.12 32.92
N LEU A 975 2.86 29.32 31.60
CA LEU A 975 3.94 29.01 30.66
C LEU A 975 5.17 29.90 30.91
N GLU A 976 4.98 31.19 31.23
CA GLU A 976 6.08 32.06 31.65
C GLU A 976 6.74 31.58 32.95
N GLN A 977 5.98 31.07 33.92
CA GLN A 977 6.54 30.49 35.15
C GLN A 977 7.28 29.17 34.90
N GLN A 978 6.95 28.43 33.84
CA GLN A 978 7.65 27.20 33.43
C GLN A 978 8.94 27.48 32.64
N LEU A 979 9.09 28.68 32.06
CA LEU A 979 10.26 29.13 31.31
C LEU A 979 11.33 29.86 32.16
N ARG A 980 11.04 30.13 33.43
CA ARG A 980 11.89 30.89 34.38
C ARG A 980 12.58 29.97 35.39
#